data_AF-A0AA38Q502-F1
#
_entry.id   AF-A0AA38Q502-F1
#
_cell.length_a   1.000
_cell.length_b   1.000
_cell.length_c   1.000
_cell.angle_alpha   90.00
_cell.angle_beta   90.00
_cell.angle_gamma   90.00
#
_symmetry.space_group_name_H-M   'P 1'
#
loop_
_entity.id
_entity.type
_entity.pdbx_description
1 polymer ?
#
loop_
_entity_poly.entity_id
_entity_poly.type
_entity_poly.pdbx_seq_one_letter_code
_entity_poly.pdbx_strand_id
1 'polypeptide(L)'
;MSSKAIREYDAKLLLTYWLTRSPLIDPALEGQLGPSATASVPRVAQMLLDEDTGALTSEDALPAWIKESNVKFVAKPDQLIKRRGKAGLLALNKSRQEAITWIKERAGKVQKVESVEGPLTSFILEPFLPHPADSEYYVCINSDRSGDTILFTHEGGVDVGDVDAKALKLLIPVPTAATSQTFPGKKAVLSTLLTHVPTQARKDALADFIIRLYSVYVDLHYAYLEINPLICMENSAGKVEIHYLDMAAKLDQTAESIVGQKWAIARDLAIYEGIASSGSGKVTTDRGPPMVFPAPFGRSLTKEEAYIQKLDASTGASLKLTVLNPEGRVWTMVAGGGASVVYSDAIAAAGFANELANYGEYSGAPTEGQTYEYAKTVIDLMTRGAVNEQGKILIIGGGIANFTNVAATFKGIIRALKEYKSPLIRGKVSIYVRRGGPNYQEGLKAMRLLGESLGVPIHVFGPETHITAIVPLALGLVKPGDTAAPKSVSQTAPATPPAKATEIATENPPIGSIGPDGERTQINDQIVHFDSTSTSSTGRPWYRPFDSNTRSFVYGLQPRAIQGMLDFDFSCGRATPSVAAMIYPFGGHHIQKFYWGTKETLLPVYTSVDEAFKDNKHTDVDCVVNFASSRSVYSSTMDILRDPTHSERIKSIAIIAEGVPERHAREILYEAQHKGVLIIGPATVGGIKPGCFRIGNSGGMMDNIIASKLYRAGSVGYVSKSGGMSNELNNILSFTTNGVYEGIAIGGDRYPGSTFVDHLLRYEKDPECKLMVLLGEVGGVEEYRVIEAVKQGKITKPIVAWAIGTCAGMFKTEVQFGHAGSLAGSDVETAEAKNRAMAAAGFIVPPTFEDLPETITKLYQSLVQKGTIVPQAEREPPVIPMDYKWATELGLIRKPAAFISTISDERGQELLYAGMRISDVFKEDIGLGGVVSLLWFKRRLPLYATKFIEMVLMLTADHGPAVSGAMNTIVATRAGKDLISSLASGLLTIGSRFGGALDEAASMFTSARDRGLTPREFVDQSRKANKLISGIGHKIKSVNNPDLRVELVKEYVRKNFPSHSLLDYALAVEKVTTSKKDTLILNVDGCIAVCFVDLLRDSGAFAPEEAEEYTKIGTLNGLFVLGRSIGFIGHHLDQKRLRAPLYRHPADDIFINMADVSQPRVLGRMQQ
;
A
#
# COMPACT_ATOMS: atom_id res chain seq x y z
N MET A 1 -8.91 9.35 -6.32
CA MET A 1 -8.37 9.15 -7.70
C MET A 1 -9.54 9.10 -8.65
N SER A 2 -9.52 9.75 -9.82
CA SER A 2 -10.73 9.99 -10.64
C SER A 2 -10.46 10.07 -12.14
N SER A 3 -11.52 10.16 -12.94
CA SER A 3 -11.47 10.60 -14.33
C SER A 3 -10.68 11.92 -14.48
N LYS A 4 -9.56 11.91 -15.21
CA LYS A 4 -8.70 13.07 -15.42
C LYS A 4 -8.68 13.49 -16.87
N ALA A 5 -8.74 14.81 -17.08
CA ALA A 5 -8.60 15.39 -18.40
C ALA A 5 -7.20 15.15 -18.96
N ILE A 6 -7.12 14.94 -20.27
CA ILE A 6 -5.89 14.86 -21.03
C ILE A 6 -5.83 16.00 -22.06
N ARG A 7 -4.63 16.31 -22.52
CA ARG A 7 -4.42 17.30 -23.58
C ARG A 7 -5.05 16.83 -24.89
N GLU A 8 -5.44 17.77 -25.74
CA GLU A 8 -5.99 17.47 -27.06
C GLU A 8 -4.95 16.73 -27.91
N TYR A 9 -3.67 17.10 -27.80
CA TYR A 9 -2.55 16.39 -28.40
C TYR A 9 -2.59 14.89 -28.09
N ASP A 10 -2.63 14.53 -26.79
CA ASP A 10 -2.60 13.14 -26.35
C ASP A 10 -3.87 12.40 -26.76
N ALA A 11 -5.04 13.05 -26.71
CA ALA A 11 -6.31 12.48 -27.15
C ALA A 11 -6.29 12.11 -28.65
N LYS A 12 -5.74 12.98 -29.50
CA LYS A 12 -5.58 12.74 -30.94
C LYS A 12 -4.61 11.61 -31.23
N LEU A 13 -3.48 11.53 -30.52
CA LEU A 13 -2.53 10.42 -30.67
C LEU A 13 -3.17 9.08 -30.32
N LEU A 14 -3.83 9.01 -29.15
CA LEU A 14 -4.52 7.81 -28.70
C LEU A 14 -5.57 7.35 -29.71
N LEU A 15 -6.47 8.25 -30.13
CA LEU A 15 -7.52 7.89 -31.06
C LEU A 15 -6.95 7.44 -32.41
N THR A 16 -6.03 8.20 -33.00
CA THR A 16 -5.46 7.85 -34.32
C THR A 16 -4.77 6.49 -34.30
N TYR A 17 -4.01 6.19 -33.25
CA TYR A 17 -3.32 4.92 -33.12
C TYR A 17 -4.29 3.75 -32.95
N TRP A 18 -5.27 3.91 -32.05
CA TRP A 18 -6.12 2.80 -31.61
C TRP A 18 -7.39 2.61 -32.43
N LEU A 19 -7.82 3.59 -33.25
CA LEU A 19 -9.08 3.53 -34.03
C LEU A 19 -9.25 2.25 -34.88
N THR A 20 -8.16 1.73 -35.42
CA THR A 20 -8.15 0.48 -36.21
C THR A 20 -7.46 -0.69 -35.51
N ARG A 21 -6.95 -0.49 -34.28
CA ARG A 21 -6.17 -1.49 -33.52
C ARG A 21 -6.87 -1.99 -32.27
N SER A 22 -7.78 -1.22 -31.68
CA SER A 22 -8.58 -1.69 -30.56
C SER A 22 -9.51 -2.81 -31.03
N PRO A 23 -9.70 -3.87 -30.21
CA PRO A 23 -10.70 -4.88 -30.49
C PRO A 23 -12.07 -4.24 -30.71
N LEU A 24 -12.82 -4.70 -31.70
CA LEU A 24 -14.19 -4.24 -31.89
C LEU A 24 -15.02 -4.62 -30.67
N ILE A 25 -15.86 -3.69 -30.23
CA ILE A 25 -16.76 -3.90 -29.09
C ILE A 25 -17.66 -5.12 -29.25
N ASP A 26 -18.08 -5.38 -30.49
CA ASP A 26 -18.82 -6.56 -30.88
C ASP A 26 -18.05 -7.25 -32.02
N PRO A 27 -17.45 -8.41 -31.77
CA PRO A 27 -16.75 -9.19 -32.79
C PRO A 27 -17.63 -9.54 -33.99
N ALA A 28 -18.96 -9.61 -33.86
CA ALA A 28 -19.86 -9.89 -34.98
C ALA A 28 -19.91 -8.76 -36.03
N LEU A 29 -19.39 -7.57 -35.70
CA LEU A 29 -19.23 -6.46 -36.63
C LEU A 29 -17.96 -6.58 -37.50
N GLU A 30 -17.10 -7.56 -37.21
CA GLU A 30 -15.90 -7.88 -38.00
C GLU A 30 -16.34 -8.34 -39.41
N GLY A 31 -16.10 -7.49 -40.42
CA GLY A 31 -16.55 -7.69 -41.80
C GLY A 31 -17.78 -6.86 -42.23
N GLN A 32 -18.47 -6.20 -41.29
CA GLN A 32 -19.56 -5.25 -41.61
C GLN A 32 -19.07 -3.80 -41.74
N LEU A 33 -17.86 -3.53 -41.23
CA LEU A 33 -17.21 -2.22 -41.29
C LEU A 33 -16.35 -2.12 -42.55
N GLY A 34 -16.46 -0.99 -43.25
CA GLY A 34 -15.59 -0.65 -44.36
C GLY A 34 -14.18 -0.24 -43.91
N PRO A 35 -13.31 0.14 -44.87
CA PRO A 35 -12.04 0.76 -44.54
C PRO A 35 -12.27 2.06 -43.76
N SER A 36 -11.40 2.33 -42.80
CA SER A 36 -11.47 3.59 -42.03
C SER A 36 -11.38 4.80 -42.95
N ALA A 37 -12.33 5.73 -42.82
CA ALA A 37 -12.31 7.04 -43.49
C ALA A 37 -11.34 8.03 -42.82
N THR A 38 -10.75 7.68 -41.68
CA THR A 38 -9.75 8.46 -40.95
C THR A 38 -8.34 8.04 -41.36
N ALA A 39 -7.43 9.02 -41.48
CA ALA A 39 -6.01 8.76 -41.71
C ALA A 39 -5.37 7.91 -40.59
N SER A 40 -4.39 7.08 -40.94
CA SER A 40 -3.69 6.18 -40.01
C SER A 40 -2.50 6.82 -39.28
N VAL A 41 -2.15 8.05 -39.64
CA VAL A 41 -1.02 8.81 -39.08
C VAL A 41 -1.54 10.12 -38.49
N PRO A 42 -1.25 10.43 -37.22
CA PRO A 42 -1.69 11.66 -36.61
C PRO A 42 -0.90 12.85 -37.17
N ARG A 43 -1.59 13.86 -37.70
CA ARG A 43 -0.99 15.14 -38.10
C ARG A 43 -1.21 16.21 -37.03
N VAL A 44 -0.65 15.98 -35.85
CA VAL A 44 -0.65 16.93 -34.71
C VAL A 44 0.77 17.05 -34.16
N ALA A 45 1.22 18.27 -33.91
CA ALA A 45 2.52 18.55 -33.30
C ALA A 45 2.34 19.42 -32.05
N GLN A 46 3.16 19.19 -31.03
CA GLN A 46 3.10 19.92 -29.77
C GLN A 46 4.32 20.83 -29.62
N MET A 47 4.11 22.06 -29.17
CA MET A 47 5.15 22.98 -28.75
C MET A 47 4.93 23.32 -27.28
N LEU A 48 5.90 22.97 -26.45
CA LEU A 48 5.91 23.23 -25.01
C LEU A 48 6.92 24.33 -24.68
N LEU A 49 6.53 25.23 -23.79
CA LEU A 49 7.42 26.16 -23.13
C LEU A 49 7.95 25.50 -21.86
N ASP A 50 9.27 25.39 -21.76
CA ASP A 50 9.94 25.05 -20.51
C ASP A 50 9.89 26.28 -19.59
N GLU A 51 9.18 26.16 -18.47
CA GLU A 51 9.02 27.25 -17.51
C GLU A 51 10.31 27.56 -16.73
N ASP A 52 11.24 26.59 -16.59
CA ASP A 52 12.50 26.78 -15.88
C ASP A 52 13.53 27.52 -16.77
N THR A 53 13.57 27.21 -18.07
CA THR A 53 14.54 27.82 -19.01
C THR A 53 13.96 28.95 -19.86
N GLY A 54 12.63 29.09 -19.91
CA GLY A 54 11.93 29.97 -20.83
C GLY A 54 12.03 29.56 -22.30
N ALA A 55 12.58 28.38 -22.59
CA ALA A 55 12.80 27.90 -23.95
C ALA A 55 11.56 27.19 -24.50
N LEU A 56 11.15 27.57 -25.70
CA LEU A 56 10.10 26.86 -26.45
C LEU A 56 10.72 25.66 -27.19
N THR A 57 9.97 24.56 -27.33
CA THR A 57 10.36 23.39 -28.13
C THR A 57 10.96 23.81 -29.48
N SER A 58 12.15 23.28 -29.82
CA SER A 58 12.84 23.62 -31.05
C SER A 58 12.10 23.08 -32.28
N GLU A 59 12.23 23.77 -33.41
CA GLU A 59 11.59 23.34 -34.66
C GLU A 59 12.12 22.00 -35.18
N ASP A 60 13.34 21.62 -34.78
CA ASP A 60 13.94 20.34 -35.13
C ASP A 60 13.38 19.16 -34.32
N ALA A 61 12.75 19.44 -33.17
CA ALA A 61 12.05 18.44 -32.37
C ALA A 61 10.60 18.21 -32.84
N LEU A 62 10.12 18.96 -33.84
CA LEU A 62 8.79 18.79 -34.40
C LEU A 62 8.74 17.70 -35.49
N PRO A 63 7.61 16.99 -35.65
CA PRO A 63 7.48 15.94 -36.66
C PRO A 63 7.81 16.41 -38.08
N ALA A 64 8.39 15.53 -38.90
CA ALA A 64 8.89 15.87 -40.24
C ALA A 64 7.82 16.51 -41.17
N TRP A 65 6.55 16.13 -41.03
CA TRP A 65 5.45 16.66 -41.85
C TRP A 65 5.22 18.18 -41.66
N ILE A 66 5.67 18.77 -40.54
CA ILE A 66 5.64 20.23 -40.31
C ILE A 66 6.50 20.97 -41.34
N LYS A 67 7.48 20.30 -41.96
CA LYS A 67 8.39 20.87 -42.95
C LYS A 67 7.84 20.82 -44.38
N GLU A 68 6.66 20.23 -44.62
CA GLU A 68 5.99 20.20 -45.92
C GLU A 68 5.67 21.63 -46.44
N SER A 69 6.11 21.96 -47.66
CA SER A 69 6.07 23.34 -48.19
C SER A 69 4.68 23.88 -48.55
N ASN A 70 3.69 23.00 -48.77
CA ASN A 70 2.33 23.37 -49.21
C ASN A 70 1.26 23.21 -48.11
N VAL A 71 1.66 23.04 -46.85
CA VAL A 71 0.73 22.90 -45.73
C VAL A 71 0.48 24.27 -45.08
N LYS A 72 -0.80 24.62 -44.93
CA LYS A 72 -1.25 25.71 -44.05
C LYS A 72 -1.58 25.14 -42.68
N PHE A 73 -1.49 25.95 -41.64
CA PHE A 73 -1.56 25.51 -40.26
C PHE A 73 -2.66 26.20 -39.48
N VAL A 74 -3.16 25.47 -38.48
CA VAL A 74 -3.89 25.96 -37.33
C VAL A 74 -2.97 25.89 -36.12
N ALA A 75 -2.84 27.00 -35.38
CA ALA A 75 -2.17 27.02 -34.08
C ALA A 75 -3.17 27.38 -32.98
N LYS A 76 -3.13 26.66 -31.86
CA LYS A 76 -4.02 26.87 -30.72
C LYS A 76 -3.39 26.40 -29.40
N PRO A 77 -3.73 27.00 -28.25
CA PRO A 77 -3.24 26.53 -26.96
C PRO A 77 -3.89 25.19 -26.59
N ASP A 78 -3.11 24.34 -25.92
CA ASP A 78 -3.50 23.00 -25.47
C ASP A 78 -3.25 22.85 -23.96
N GLN A 79 -4.09 23.55 -23.20
CA GLN A 79 -4.09 23.61 -21.72
C GLN A 79 -5.50 23.46 -21.16
N LEU A 80 -6.31 22.58 -21.76
CA LEU A 80 -7.71 22.34 -21.35
C LEU A 80 -8.62 23.60 -21.45
N ILE A 81 -8.23 24.56 -22.29
CA ILE A 81 -9.01 25.78 -22.53
C ILE A 81 -10.18 25.44 -23.46
N LYS A 82 -11.40 25.61 -22.96
CA LYS A 82 -12.62 25.50 -23.78
C LYS A 82 -12.89 26.80 -24.54
N ARG A 83 -13.68 26.73 -25.62
CA ARG A 83 -14.15 27.91 -26.39
C ARG A 83 -13.02 28.81 -26.91
N ARG A 84 -11.87 28.24 -27.27
CA ARG A 84 -10.68 28.95 -27.75
C ARG A 84 -10.95 29.93 -28.89
N GLY A 85 -11.87 29.58 -29.81
CA GLY A 85 -12.28 30.48 -30.89
C GLY A 85 -12.92 31.77 -30.41
N LYS A 86 -13.84 31.69 -29.44
CA LYS A 86 -14.50 32.86 -28.83
C LYS A 86 -13.54 33.69 -27.97
N ALA A 87 -12.50 33.06 -27.43
CA ALA A 87 -11.44 33.73 -26.68
C ALA A 87 -10.36 34.38 -27.58
N GLY A 88 -10.46 34.29 -28.91
CA GLY A 88 -9.45 34.83 -29.83
C GLY A 88 -8.12 34.07 -29.80
N LEU A 89 -8.12 32.81 -29.38
CA LEU A 89 -6.93 31.97 -29.18
C LEU A 89 -6.74 30.94 -30.30
N LEU A 90 -7.21 31.23 -31.52
CA LEU A 90 -7.02 30.39 -32.69
C LEU A 90 -6.31 31.20 -33.79
N ALA A 91 -5.20 30.68 -34.31
CA ALA A 91 -4.59 31.15 -35.54
C ALA A 91 -4.94 30.19 -36.68
N LEU A 92 -5.82 30.62 -37.59
CA LEU A 92 -6.30 29.80 -38.71
C LEU A 92 -5.60 30.19 -40.01
N ASN A 93 -5.41 29.21 -40.90
CA ASN A 93 -4.87 29.38 -42.25
C ASN A 93 -3.53 30.15 -42.30
N LYS A 94 -2.57 29.74 -41.48
CA LYS A 94 -1.25 30.37 -41.39
C LYS A 94 -0.18 29.56 -42.11
N SER A 95 0.84 30.21 -42.67
CA SER A 95 2.08 29.54 -43.03
C SER A 95 2.80 29.04 -41.77
N ARG A 96 3.77 28.11 -41.94
CA ARG A 96 4.59 27.61 -40.83
C ARG A 96 5.21 28.75 -40.02
N GLN A 97 5.80 29.72 -40.70
CA GLN A 97 6.47 30.85 -40.06
C GLN A 97 5.48 31.72 -39.26
N GLU A 98 4.32 32.03 -39.84
CA GLU A 98 3.29 32.81 -39.17
C GLU A 98 2.72 32.10 -37.93
N ALA A 99 2.49 30.79 -38.02
CA ALA A 99 1.96 29.99 -36.92
C ALA A 99 2.96 29.92 -35.75
N ILE A 100 4.25 29.66 -36.04
CA ILE A 100 5.31 29.62 -35.03
C ILE A 100 5.53 31.01 -34.40
N THR A 101 5.50 32.08 -35.20
CA THR A 101 5.56 33.46 -34.66
C THR A 101 4.38 33.75 -33.75
N TRP A 102 3.16 33.35 -34.13
CA TRP A 102 1.96 33.53 -33.31
C TRP A 102 2.07 32.82 -31.95
N ILE A 103 2.69 31.63 -31.92
CA ILE A 103 2.98 30.88 -30.68
C ILE A 103 4.03 31.63 -29.85
N LYS A 104 5.18 32.02 -30.46
CA LYS A 104 6.27 32.75 -29.76
C LYS A 104 5.79 34.06 -29.13
N GLU A 105 4.86 34.76 -29.78
CA GLU A 105 4.27 35.98 -29.25
C GLU A 105 3.38 35.78 -28.02
N ARG A 106 2.90 34.56 -27.77
CA ARG A 106 1.94 34.22 -26.71
C ARG A 106 2.52 33.32 -25.63
N ALA A 107 3.53 32.53 -25.96
CA ALA A 107 4.20 31.64 -25.01
C ALA A 107 4.70 32.45 -23.80
N GLY A 108 4.34 31.99 -22.60
CA GLY A 108 4.68 32.60 -21.32
C GLY A 108 3.85 33.82 -20.94
N LYS A 109 2.99 34.35 -21.82
CA LYS A 109 2.13 35.50 -21.51
C LYS A 109 0.85 35.05 -20.81
N VAL A 110 0.48 35.79 -19.76
CA VAL A 110 -0.78 35.60 -19.05
C VAL A 110 -1.94 35.97 -19.96
N GLN A 111 -2.88 35.04 -20.08
CA GLN A 111 -4.12 35.23 -20.81
C GLN A 111 -5.30 35.10 -19.85
N LYS A 112 -6.29 35.98 -20.01
CA LYS A 112 -7.58 35.84 -19.36
C LYS A 112 -8.54 35.08 -20.26
N VAL A 113 -9.12 34.01 -19.75
CA VAL A 113 -10.19 33.25 -20.39
C VAL A 113 -11.34 33.13 -19.39
N GLU A 114 -12.48 33.72 -19.74
CA GLU A 114 -13.63 33.84 -18.82
C GLU A 114 -13.21 34.48 -17.48
N SER A 115 -13.35 33.77 -16.35
CA SER A 115 -12.95 34.23 -15.02
C SER A 115 -11.51 33.87 -14.63
N VAL A 116 -10.80 33.08 -15.44
CA VAL A 116 -9.52 32.46 -15.10
C VAL A 116 -8.36 33.14 -15.84
N GLU A 117 -7.27 33.39 -15.13
CA GLU A 117 -6.05 34.00 -15.68
C GLU A 117 -4.87 33.05 -15.52
N GLY A 118 -4.06 32.86 -16.56
CA GLY A 118 -2.88 31.98 -16.51
C GLY A 118 -1.98 32.12 -17.73
N PRO A 119 -0.68 31.76 -17.62
CA PRO A 119 0.24 31.81 -18.74
C PRO A 119 -0.04 30.69 -19.76
N LEU A 120 0.20 30.98 -21.04
CA LEU A 120 0.13 29.98 -22.10
C LEU A 120 1.49 29.28 -22.28
N THR A 121 1.57 27.98 -21.99
CA THR A 121 2.81 27.19 -21.96
C THR A 121 2.77 25.94 -22.84
N SER A 122 1.59 25.57 -23.39
CA SER A 122 1.44 24.42 -24.27
C SER A 122 0.57 24.78 -25.46
N PHE A 123 1.05 24.45 -26.66
CA PHE A 123 0.42 24.74 -27.93
C PHE A 123 0.44 23.52 -28.83
N ILE A 124 -0.54 23.45 -29.74
CA ILE A 124 -0.59 22.46 -30.81
C ILE A 124 -0.66 23.12 -32.18
N LEU A 125 -0.01 22.47 -33.14
CA LEU A 125 0.02 22.81 -34.56
C LEU A 125 -0.60 21.66 -35.36
N GLU A 126 -1.52 22.01 -36.25
CA GLU A 126 -2.28 21.05 -37.07
C GLU A 126 -2.43 21.58 -38.51
N PRO A 127 -2.60 20.73 -39.52
CA PRO A 127 -2.95 21.19 -40.86
C PRO A 127 -4.29 21.93 -40.85
N PHE A 128 -4.33 23.10 -41.50
CA PHE A 128 -5.57 23.78 -41.81
C PHE A 128 -6.32 23.01 -42.88
N LEU A 129 -7.55 22.61 -42.57
CA LEU A 129 -8.44 21.90 -43.47
C LEU A 129 -9.53 22.86 -43.98
N PRO A 130 -9.50 23.31 -45.24
CA PRO A 130 -10.64 24.01 -45.84
C PRO A 130 -11.82 23.05 -45.99
N HIS A 131 -12.97 23.41 -45.44
CA HIS A 131 -14.18 22.59 -45.49
C HIS A 131 -15.44 23.47 -45.47
N PRO A 132 -16.56 23.01 -46.06
CA PRO A 132 -17.83 23.71 -45.97
C PRO A 132 -18.52 23.46 -44.61
N ALA A 133 -19.42 24.35 -44.19
CA ALA A 133 -20.06 24.23 -42.87
C ALA A 133 -20.97 22.99 -42.72
N ASP A 134 -21.55 22.49 -43.83
CA ASP A 134 -22.42 21.29 -43.84
C ASP A 134 -21.66 19.96 -43.65
N SER A 135 -20.33 20.02 -43.56
CA SER A 135 -19.49 18.87 -43.21
C SER A 135 -19.08 18.83 -41.74
N GLU A 136 -19.47 19.82 -40.92
CA GLU A 136 -19.21 19.86 -39.49
C GLU A 136 -20.27 19.07 -38.70
N TYR A 137 -19.82 18.06 -37.95
CA TYR A 137 -20.64 17.24 -37.06
C TYR A 137 -20.14 17.36 -35.62
N TYR A 138 -20.97 16.93 -34.68
CA TYR A 138 -20.63 16.78 -33.27
C TYR A 138 -20.76 15.32 -32.86
N VAL A 139 -19.78 14.81 -32.11
CA VAL A 139 -19.93 13.52 -31.41
C VAL A 139 -19.36 13.61 -29.99
N CYS A 140 -20.08 13.04 -29.03
CA CYS A 140 -19.61 12.91 -27.65
C CYS A 140 -19.99 11.53 -27.10
N ILE A 141 -19.11 10.95 -26.28
CA ILE A 141 -19.34 9.74 -25.52
C ILE A 141 -19.07 10.08 -24.05
N ASN A 142 -20.11 9.96 -23.23
CA ASN A 142 -20.03 10.22 -21.79
C ASN A 142 -20.37 8.96 -21.00
N SER A 143 -19.57 8.64 -19.98
CA SER A 143 -19.84 7.56 -19.04
C SER A 143 -20.74 8.06 -17.92
N ASP A 144 -21.87 7.39 -17.75
CA ASP A 144 -22.79 7.58 -16.63
C ASP A 144 -22.91 6.29 -15.82
N ARG A 145 -23.62 6.36 -14.67
CA ARG A 145 -23.83 5.19 -13.81
C ARG A 145 -24.42 4.01 -14.58
N SER A 146 -25.37 4.25 -15.49
CA SER A 146 -26.13 3.21 -16.19
C SER A 146 -25.54 2.69 -17.48
N GLY A 147 -24.45 3.30 -17.96
CA GLY A 147 -23.86 2.95 -19.24
C GLY A 147 -23.14 4.13 -19.86
N ASP A 148 -22.84 4.01 -21.14
CA ASP A 148 -22.18 5.04 -21.91
C ASP A 148 -23.19 5.65 -22.89
N THR A 149 -23.35 6.96 -22.89
CA THR A 149 -24.26 7.66 -23.83
C THR A 149 -23.46 8.25 -24.98
N ILE A 150 -23.81 7.87 -26.22
CA ILE A 150 -23.31 8.50 -27.43
C ILE A 150 -24.26 9.61 -27.85
N LEU A 151 -23.76 10.83 -27.96
CA LEU A 151 -24.46 12.00 -28.47
C LEU A 151 -23.95 12.34 -29.87
N PHE A 152 -24.86 12.67 -30.79
CA PHE A 152 -24.52 13.09 -32.15
C PHE A 152 -25.44 14.21 -32.65
N THR A 153 -24.89 15.22 -33.32
CA THR A 153 -25.67 16.15 -34.13
C THR A 153 -24.98 16.46 -35.46
N HIS A 154 -25.81 16.75 -36.47
CA HIS A 154 -25.40 17.17 -37.81
C HIS A 154 -25.11 18.68 -37.92
N GLU A 155 -25.36 19.44 -36.85
CA GLU A 155 -25.03 20.85 -36.73
C GLU A 155 -23.80 21.02 -35.84
N GLY A 156 -22.61 20.63 -36.31
CA GLY A 156 -21.36 20.79 -35.56
C GLY A 156 -20.84 22.24 -35.50
N GLY A 157 -19.63 22.39 -34.98
CA GLY A 157 -18.88 23.65 -35.06
C GLY A 157 -18.95 24.52 -33.81
N VAL A 158 -18.42 25.75 -33.94
CA VAL A 158 -18.27 26.72 -32.82
C VAL A 158 -19.62 27.22 -32.28
N ASP A 159 -20.66 27.20 -33.12
CA ASP A 159 -21.99 27.75 -32.84
C ASP A 159 -23.08 26.68 -32.65
N VAL A 160 -22.69 25.46 -32.26
CA VAL A 160 -23.62 24.34 -31.99
C VAL A 160 -24.75 24.69 -30.99
N GLY A 161 -24.50 25.59 -30.03
CA GLY A 161 -25.48 26.01 -29.03
C GLY A 161 -25.65 25.00 -27.89
N ASP A 162 -26.89 24.78 -27.43
CA ASP A 162 -27.22 23.78 -26.41
C ASP A 162 -27.25 22.37 -27.05
N VAL A 163 -26.11 21.69 -26.95
CA VAL A 163 -25.92 20.37 -27.57
C VAL A 163 -26.79 19.31 -26.91
N ASP A 164 -27.03 19.41 -25.60
CA ASP A 164 -27.80 18.40 -24.86
C ASP A 164 -29.26 18.35 -25.27
N ALA A 165 -29.81 19.48 -25.72
CA ALA A 165 -31.15 19.59 -26.27
C ALA A 165 -31.23 19.17 -27.75
N LYS A 166 -30.18 19.46 -28.54
CA LYS A 166 -30.15 19.21 -29.99
C LYS A 166 -29.70 17.80 -30.39
N ALA A 167 -28.76 17.22 -29.65
CA ALA A 167 -28.11 15.98 -30.05
C ALA A 167 -29.03 14.77 -29.88
N LEU A 168 -28.97 13.89 -30.88
CA LEU A 168 -29.55 12.55 -30.81
C LEU A 168 -28.71 11.72 -29.84
N LYS A 169 -29.37 10.92 -29.00
CA LYS A 169 -28.73 10.16 -27.92
C LYS A 169 -28.94 8.66 -28.11
N LEU A 170 -27.87 7.89 -27.91
CA LEU A 170 -27.88 6.44 -27.92
C LEU A 170 -27.19 5.92 -26.65
N LEU A 171 -27.99 5.38 -25.73
CA LEU A 171 -27.49 4.79 -24.49
C LEU A 171 -27.05 3.35 -24.74
N ILE A 172 -25.80 3.04 -24.38
CA ILE A 172 -25.24 1.70 -24.37
C ILE A 172 -25.19 1.24 -22.91
N PRO A 173 -26.07 0.31 -22.49
CA PRO A 173 -26.13 -0.12 -21.10
C PRO A 173 -24.89 -0.92 -20.70
N VAL A 174 -24.60 -0.93 -19.39
CA VAL A 174 -23.52 -1.75 -18.81
C VAL A 174 -23.79 -3.24 -19.07
N PRO A 175 -22.81 -4.02 -19.56
CA PRO A 175 -22.99 -5.44 -19.80
C PRO A 175 -23.12 -6.24 -18.51
N THR A 176 -23.91 -7.32 -18.54
CA THR A 176 -24.05 -8.31 -17.47
C THR A 176 -23.91 -9.72 -18.04
N ALA A 177 -23.80 -10.74 -17.19
CA ALA A 177 -23.81 -12.13 -17.62
C ALA A 177 -25.08 -12.52 -18.39
N ALA A 178 -26.22 -11.88 -18.07
CA ALA A 178 -27.49 -12.09 -18.77
C ALA A 178 -27.62 -11.27 -20.06
N THR A 179 -26.96 -10.11 -20.13
CA THR A 179 -26.99 -9.18 -21.27
C THR A 179 -25.56 -8.81 -21.69
N SER A 180 -24.85 -9.78 -22.26
CA SER A 180 -23.43 -9.63 -22.63
C SER A 180 -23.22 -8.80 -23.91
N GLN A 181 -24.20 -8.78 -24.81
CA GLN A 181 -24.18 -7.98 -26.04
C GLN A 181 -25.07 -6.74 -25.87
N THR A 182 -24.50 -5.63 -25.41
CA THR A 182 -25.22 -4.36 -25.20
C THR A 182 -25.02 -3.35 -26.31
N PHE A 183 -24.01 -3.55 -27.17
CA PHE A 183 -23.72 -2.60 -28.24
C PHE A 183 -24.76 -2.73 -29.38
N PRO A 184 -25.41 -1.63 -29.77
CA PRO A 184 -26.34 -1.63 -30.88
C PRO A 184 -25.59 -1.81 -32.21
N GLY A 185 -25.96 -2.82 -33.03
CA GLY A 185 -25.33 -3.04 -34.34
C GLY A 185 -25.45 -1.83 -35.29
N LYS A 186 -24.69 -1.83 -36.39
CA LYS A 186 -24.58 -0.71 -37.35
C LYS A 186 -25.93 -0.09 -37.79
N LYS A 187 -26.96 -0.92 -37.97
CA LYS A 187 -28.31 -0.48 -38.33
C LYS A 187 -28.94 0.47 -37.29
N ALA A 188 -28.71 0.23 -36.01
CA ALA A 188 -29.26 1.06 -34.93
C ALA A 188 -28.52 2.40 -34.82
N VAL A 189 -27.20 2.42 -35.04
CA VAL A 189 -26.42 3.68 -35.16
C VAL A 189 -26.97 4.54 -36.31
N LEU A 190 -27.17 3.94 -37.49
CA LEU A 190 -27.70 4.63 -38.67
C LEU A 190 -29.10 5.21 -38.45
N SER A 191 -30.00 4.42 -37.85
CA SER A 191 -31.41 4.80 -37.65
C SER A 191 -31.65 5.71 -36.44
N THR A 192 -30.71 5.78 -35.49
CA THR A 192 -30.86 6.60 -34.27
C THR A 192 -30.05 7.87 -34.33
N LEU A 193 -28.75 7.79 -34.65
CA LEU A 193 -27.83 8.95 -34.56
C LEU A 193 -27.69 9.69 -35.89
N LEU A 194 -27.76 8.98 -37.02
CA LEU A 194 -27.37 9.51 -38.34
C LEU A 194 -28.56 9.83 -39.26
N THR A 195 -29.73 10.10 -38.68
CA THR A 195 -30.98 10.35 -39.43
C THR A 195 -30.90 11.58 -40.33
N HIS A 196 -30.25 12.64 -39.86
CA HIS A 196 -30.13 13.95 -40.53
C HIS A 196 -28.87 14.12 -41.38
N VAL A 197 -28.06 13.07 -41.54
CA VAL A 197 -26.87 13.11 -42.41
C VAL A 197 -27.29 13.01 -43.89
N PRO A 198 -26.78 13.85 -44.81
CA PRO A 198 -27.37 14.02 -46.15
C PRO A 198 -27.09 12.89 -47.15
N THR A 199 -25.91 12.25 -47.12
CA THR A 199 -25.54 11.20 -48.11
C THR A 199 -25.34 9.84 -47.44
N GLN A 200 -25.69 8.77 -48.15
CA GLN A 200 -25.51 7.39 -47.64
C GLN A 200 -24.03 7.06 -47.43
N ALA A 201 -23.13 7.55 -48.31
CA ALA A 201 -21.69 7.37 -48.16
C ALA A 201 -21.16 8.01 -46.86
N ARG A 202 -21.59 9.24 -46.52
CA ARG A 202 -21.27 9.88 -45.24
C ARG A 202 -21.87 9.12 -44.05
N LYS A 203 -23.12 8.64 -44.17
CA LYS A 203 -23.76 7.81 -43.13
C LYS A 203 -22.96 6.56 -42.82
N ASP A 204 -22.54 5.82 -43.85
CA ASP A 204 -21.79 4.58 -43.68
C ASP A 204 -20.40 4.83 -43.08
N ALA A 205 -19.69 5.87 -43.54
CA ALA A 205 -18.40 6.26 -42.98
C ALA A 205 -18.50 6.72 -41.52
N LEU A 206 -19.49 7.54 -41.17
CA LEU A 206 -19.74 8.00 -39.81
C LEU A 206 -20.16 6.86 -38.89
N ALA A 207 -20.99 5.92 -39.36
CA ALA A 207 -21.37 4.75 -38.59
C ALA A 207 -20.13 3.89 -38.27
N ASP A 208 -19.28 3.64 -39.26
CA ASP A 208 -18.04 2.88 -39.06
C ASP A 208 -17.09 3.59 -38.09
N PHE A 209 -16.98 4.92 -38.19
CA PHE A 209 -16.19 5.72 -37.27
C PHE A 209 -16.73 5.67 -35.84
N ILE A 210 -18.04 5.86 -35.62
CA ILE A 210 -18.66 5.86 -34.29
C ILE A 210 -18.49 4.49 -33.61
N ILE A 211 -18.62 3.38 -34.35
CA ILE A 211 -18.43 2.02 -33.82
C ILE A 211 -16.98 1.81 -33.38
N ARG A 212 -16.01 2.22 -34.21
CA ARG A 212 -14.59 2.15 -33.88
C ARG A 212 -14.24 3.09 -32.72
N LEU A 213 -14.80 4.29 -32.71
CA LEU A 213 -14.62 5.29 -31.65
C LEU A 213 -15.08 4.75 -30.30
N TYR A 214 -16.27 4.12 -30.25
CA TYR A 214 -16.75 3.49 -29.02
C TYR A 214 -15.87 2.30 -28.60
N SER A 215 -15.37 1.51 -29.56
CA SER A 215 -14.43 0.42 -29.25
C SER A 215 -13.15 0.93 -28.60
N VAL A 216 -12.57 2.04 -29.10
CA VAL A 216 -11.42 2.72 -28.48
C VAL A 216 -11.79 3.29 -27.10
N TYR A 217 -12.97 3.91 -26.98
CA TYR A 217 -13.47 4.48 -25.74
C TYR A 217 -13.49 3.44 -24.60
N VAL A 218 -14.00 2.25 -24.90
CA VAL A 218 -14.04 1.12 -23.96
C VAL A 218 -12.64 0.56 -23.71
N ASP A 219 -11.89 0.25 -24.77
CA ASP A 219 -10.59 -0.43 -24.69
C ASP A 219 -9.53 0.37 -23.93
N LEU A 220 -9.60 1.71 -24.00
CA LEU A 220 -8.65 2.61 -23.33
C LEU A 220 -9.20 3.22 -22.03
N HIS A 221 -10.37 2.78 -21.56
CA HIS A 221 -11.00 3.28 -20.33
C HIS A 221 -11.18 4.81 -20.32
N TYR A 222 -11.76 5.37 -21.39
CA TYR A 222 -12.24 6.74 -21.37
C TYR A 222 -13.44 6.89 -20.44
N ALA A 223 -13.52 8.04 -19.77
CA ALA A 223 -14.70 8.47 -19.00
C ALA A 223 -15.49 9.57 -19.74
N TYR A 224 -14.82 10.31 -20.63
CA TYR A 224 -15.43 11.34 -21.48
C TYR A 224 -14.61 11.48 -22.75
N LEU A 225 -15.27 11.59 -23.91
CA LEU A 225 -14.63 11.89 -25.19
C LEU A 225 -15.59 12.71 -26.03
N GLU A 226 -15.17 13.89 -26.45
CA GLU A 226 -15.92 14.80 -27.30
C GLU A 226 -15.07 15.23 -28.48
N ILE A 227 -15.69 15.30 -29.66
CA ILE A 227 -15.08 15.79 -30.89
C ILE A 227 -16.00 16.86 -31.48
N ASN A 228 -15.53 18.12 -31.53
CA ASN A 228 -16.30 19.23 -32.07
C ASN A 228 -15.44 20.37 -32.67
N PRO A 229 -15.34 20.52 -34.01
CA PRO A 229 -16.09 19.77 -35.01
C PRO A 229 -15.42 18.45 -35.43
N LEU A 230 -16.25 17.45 -35.67
CA LEU A 230 -15.92 16.25 -36.45
C LEU A 230 -16.28 16.53 -37.92
N ILE A 231 -15.30 16.53 -38.81
CA ILE A 231 -15.51 16.80 -40.23
C ILE A 231 -15.72 15.49 -40.98
N CYS A 232 -16.77 15.41 -41.79
CA CYS A 232 -17.00 14.31 -42.72
C CYS A 232 -17.35 14.85 -44.11
N MET A 233 -16.40 14.77 -45.05
CA MET A 233 -16.55 15.32 -46.40
C MET A 233 -16.07 14.34 -47.46
N GLU A 234 -16.59 14.48 -48.68
CA GLU A 234 -16.15 13.73 -49.85
C GLU A 234 -15.07 14.53 -50.57
N ASN A 235 -13.91 13.92 -50.81
CA ASN A 235 -12.84 14.57 -51.55
C ASN A 235 -13.13 14.57 -53.07
N SER A 236 -12.30 15.26 -53.85
CA SER A 236 -12.46 15.40 -55.31
C SER A 236 -12.42 14.07 -56.08
N ALA A 237 -11.97 12.98 -55.44
CA ALA A 237 -11.93 11.62 -55.99
C ALA A 237 -13.14 10.77 -55.55
N GLY A 238 -14.15 11.36 -54.91
CA GLY A 238 -15.36 10.68 -54.43
C GLY A 238 -15.16 9.81 -53.19
N LYS A 239 -14.02 9.94 -52.49
CA LYS A 239 -13.74 9.21 -51.25
C LYS A 239 -14.15 10.05 -50.05
N VAL A 240 -14.93 9.46 -49.14
CA VAL A 240 -15.27 10.08 -47.86
C VAL A 240 -14.06 10.08 -46.94
N GLU A 241 -13.77 11.22 -46.33
CA GLU A 241 -12.70 11.39 -45.34
C GLU A 241 -13.27 11.99 -44.05
N ILE A 242 -12.75 11.49 -42.92
CA ILE A 242 -13.11 11.95 -41.58
C ILE A 242 -11.89 12.59 -40.91
N HIS A 243 -12.06 13.82 -40.43
CA HIS A 243 -11.04 14.59 -39.72
C HIS A 243 -11.62 15.13 -38.41
N TYR A 244 -10.92 14.99 -37.29
CA TYR A 244 -11.33 15.54 -35.99
C TYR A 244 -10.54 16.80 -35.66
N LEU A 245 -11.16 17.97 -35.80
CA LEU A 245 -10.46 19.24 -35.66
C LEU A 245 -10.28 19.66 -34.21
N ASP A 246 -11.18 19.27 -33.31
CA ASP A 246 -11.03 19.46 -31.86
C ASP A 246 -11.35 18.16 -31.12
N MET A 247 -10.66 17.92 -30.01
CA MET A 247 -10.95 16.83 -29.09
C MET A 247 -10.83 17.27 -27.63
N ALA A 248 -11.85 16.96 -26.83
CA ALA A 248 -11.80 17.07 -25.38
C ALA A 248 -12.01 15.68 -24.78
N ALA A 249 -11.12 15.24 -23.89
CA ALA A 249 -11.17 13.89 -23.36
C ALA A 249 -10.77 13.79 -21.89
N LYS A 250 -11.34 12.79 -21.21
CA LYS A 250 -10.95 12.34 -19.87
C LYS A 250 -10.72 10.83 -19.87
N LEU A 251 -9.60 10.39 -19.30
CA LEU A 251 -9.30 8.98 -19.03
C LEU A 251 -9.57 8.67 -17.56
N ASP A 252 -9.99 7.45 -17.27
CA ASP A 252 -10.04 6.96 -15.90
C ASP A 252 -8.61 6.63 -15.43
N GLN A 253 -8.01 7.52 -14.62
CA GLN A 253 -6.63 7.34 -14.13
C GLN A 253 -6.46 6.02 -13.36
N THR A 254 -7.49 5.53 -12.68
CA THR A 254 -7.37 4.31 -11.88
C THR A 254 -7.16 3.05 -12.75
N ALA A 255 -7.51 3.13 -14.04
CA ALA A 255 -7.25 2.09 -15.03
C ALA A 255 -5.80 2.09 -15.56
N GLU A 256 -4.93 3.00 -15.12
CA GLU A 256 -3.51 3.06 -15.54
C GLU A 256 -2.79 1.72 -15.33
N SER A 257 -3.13 1.02 -14.24
CA SER A 257 -2.60 -0.31 -13.93
C SER A 257 -2.96 -1.40 -14.96
N ILE A 258 -3.99 -1.18 -15.76
CA ILE A 258 -4.55 -2.10 -16.75
C ILE A 258 -4.13 -1.68 -18.17
N VAL A 259 -4.30 -0.40 -18.50
CA VAL A 259 -4.17 0.13 -19.87
C VAL A 259 -3.08 1.18 -20.04
N GLY A 260 -2.30 1.49 -19.00
CA GLY A 260 -1.24 2.51 -19.06
C GLY A 260 -0.20 2.26 -20.15
N GLN A 261 0.11 1.00 -20.45
CA GLN A 261 0.99 0.64 -21.58
C GLN A 261 0.38 1.01 -22.93
N LYS A 262 -0.94 0.83 -23.09
CA LYS A 262 -1.66 1.23 -24.31
C LYS A 262 -1.68 2.74 -24.48
N TRP A 263 -1.74 3.47 -23.36
CA TRP A 263 -1.64 4.93 -23.40
C TRP A 263 -0.24 5.40 -23.78
N ALA A 264 0.80 4.78 -23.23
CA ALA A 264 2.19 5.15 -23.49
C ALA A 264 2.62 4.91 -24.95
N ILE A 265 2.24 3.76 -25.53
CA ILE A 265 2.67 3.40 -26.89
C ILE A 265 2.13 4.36 -27.96
N ALA A 266 0.90 4.86 -27.82
CA ALA A 266 0.34 5.81 -28.79
C ALA A 266 1.10 7.15 -28.81
N ARG A 267 1.83 7.45 -27.74
CA ARG A 267 2.63 8.67 -27.54
C ARG A 267 4.09 8.52 -27.98
N ASP A 268 4.50 7.33 -28.43
CA ASP A 268 5.82 7.11 -29.02
C ASP A 268 5.85 7.60 -30.48
N LEU A 269 6.39 8.81 -30.68
CA LEU A 269 6.44 9.44 -32.00
C LEU A 269 7.25 8.65 -33.03
N ALA A 270 8.24 7.85 -32.60
CA ALA A 270 9.08 7.06 -33.50
C ALA A 270 8.27 6.02 -34.30
N ILE A 271 7.09 5.63 -33.81
CA ILE A 271 6.17 4.71 -34.51
C ILE A 271 5.59 5.33 -35.77
N TYR A 272 5.41 6.66 -35.79
CA TYR A 272 4.84 7.37 -36.93
C TYR A 272 5.91 7.85 -37.93
N GLU A 273 7.18 7.91 -37.52
CA GLU A 273 8.30 8.39 -38.33
C GLU A 273 9.09 7.27 -39.03
N GLY A 274 8.67 6.00 -38.87
CA GLY A 274 9.28 4.86 -39.57
C GLY A 274 10.66 4.44 -39.04
N ILE A 275 11.03 4.86 -37.81
CA ILE A 275 12.35 4.60 -37.20
C ILE A 275 12.36 3.30 -36.37
N ALA A 276 11.23 2.63 -36.15
CA ALA A 276 11.19 1.35 -35.42
C ALA A 276 11.15 0.12 -36.36
N SER A 277 12.01 -0.85 -36.03
CA SER A 277 12.30 -2.09 -36.75
C SER A 277 11.10 -3.00 -37.01
N SER A 278 11.16 -3.70 -38.13
CA SER A 278 10.34 -4.85 -38.51
C SER A 278 10.43 -5.96 -37.47
N GLY A 279 9.49 -5.99 -36.53
CA GLY A 279 9.35 -7.07 -35.56
C GLY A 279 7.89 -7.27 -35.17
N SER A 280 7.22 -8.25 -35.78
CA SER A 280 5.96 -8.79 -35.30
C SER A 280 6.20 -9.48 -33.95
N GLY A 281 5.61 -8.96 -32.87
CA GLY A 281 5.43 -9.75 -31.64
C GLY A 281 5.77 -9.03 -30.33
N LYS A 282 4.74 -8.90 -29.50
CA LYS A 282 4.71 -8.52 -28.08
C LYS A 282 4.96 -7.04 -27.72
N VAL A 283 3.90 -6.44 -27.18
CA VAL A 283 3.90 -5.25 -26.34
C VAL A 283 4.86 -5.47 -25.17
N THR A 284 5.87 -4.60 -25.02
CA THR A 284 6.77 -4.58 -23.86
C THR A 284 6.42 -3.38 -22.96
N THR A 285 6.73 -3.49 -21.67
CA THR A 285 6.34 -2.54 -20.60
C THR A 285 6.91 -1.13 -20.74
N ASP A 286 7.95 -0.93 -21.56
CA ASP A 286 8.79 0.28 -21.52
C ASP A 286 8.76 1.09 -22.84
N ARG A 287 7.66 1.04 -23.61
CA ARG A 287 7.54 1.73 -24.91
C ARG A 287 6.69 3.00 -24.84
N GLY A 288 7.32 4.15 -25.05
CA GLY A 288 6.69 5.48 -25.08
C GLY A 288 6.57 6.16 -23.69
N PRO A 289 6.33 7.48 -23.64
CA PRO A 289 6.24 8.22 -22.39
C PRO A 289 4.93 7.92 -21.62
N PRO A 290 4.95 7.77 -20.27
CA PRO A 290 3.74 7.59 -19.44
C PRO A 290 2.77 8.76 -19.57
N MET A 291 1.46 8.47 -19.53
CA MET A 291 0.40 9.47 -19.70
C MET A 291 0.57 10.65 -18.74
N VAL A 292 0.37 11.87 -19.25
CA VAL A 292 0.46 13.10 -18.46
C VAL A 292 -0.93 13.68 -18.28
N PHE A 293 -1.30 13.94 -17.03
CA PHE A 293 -2.57 14.58 -16.68
C PHE A 293 -2.33 16.05 -16.32
N PRO A 294 -2.60 17.01 -17.23
CA PRO A 294 -2.35 18.43 -16.97
C PRO A 294 -3.28 18.99 -15.88
N ALA A 295 -2.80 20.02 -15.18
CA ALA A 295 -3.65 20.84 -14.32
C ALA A 295 -4.66 21.65 -15.16
N PRO A 296 -5.81 22.06 -14.58
CA PRO A 296 -6.71 23.02 -15.21
C PRO A 296 -5.99 24.33 -15.57
N PHE A 297 -6.46 25.01 -16.63
CA PHE A 297 -5.94 26.33 -16.99
C PHE A 297 -6.00 27.29 -15.79
N GLY A 298 -5.00 28.17 -15.66
CA GLY A 298 -4.86 29.08 -14.51
C GLY A 298 -4.05 28.52 -13.34
N ARG A 299 -3.62 27.25 -13.38
CA ARG A 299 -2.74 26.64 -12.39
C ARG A 299 -1.66 25.81 -13.06
N SER A 300 -0.44 25.86 -12.52
CA SER A 300 0.63 24.91 -12.82
C SER A 300 0.78 23.94 -11.65
N LEU A 301 1.07 22.67 -11.94
CA LEU A 301 1.46 21.69 -10.92
C LEU A 301 2.82 22.10 -10.37
N THR A 302 2.89 22.35 -9.07
CA THR A 302 4.17 22.58 -8.37
C THR A 302 5.01 21.29 -8.35
N LYS A 303 6.33 21.43 -8.18
CA LYS A 303 7.25 20.29 -8.09
C LYS A 303 6.85 19.37 -6.92
N GLU A 304 6.33 19.95 -5.85
CA GLU A 304 5.87 19.29 -4.64
C GLU A 304 4.55 18.52 -4.84
N GLU A 305 3.58 19.09 -5.56
CA GLU A 305 2.34 18.38 -5.91
C GLU A 305 2.62 17.16 -6.79
N ALA A 306 3.51 17.30 -7.77
CA ALA A 306 3.94 16.20 -8.62
C ALA A 306 4.65 15.09 -7.81
N TYR A 307 5.46 15.46 -6.82
CA TYR A 307 6.11 14.52 -5.91
C TYR A 307 5.10 13.73 -5.08
N ILE A 308 4.12 14.41 -4.46
CA ILE A 308 3.07 13.74 -3.68
C ILE A 308 2.18 12.86 -4.57
N GLN A 309 1.84 13.31 -5.78
CA GLN A 309 1.08 12.50 -6.75
C GLN A 309 1.85 11.23 -7.15
N LYS A 310 3.17 11.30 -7.29
CA LYS A 310 4.00 10.11 -7.55
C LYS A 310 4.01 9.15 -6.35
N LEU A 311 4.08 9.70 -5.14
CA LEU A 311 4.07 8.89 -3.91
C LEU A 311 2.72 8.16 -3.75
N ASP A 312 1.62 8.86 -4.00
CA ASP A 312 0.24 8.34 -4.03
C ASP A 312 0.07 7.20 -5.03
N ALA A 313 0.53 7.38 -6.28
CA ALA A 313 0.43 6.35 -7.33
C ALA A 313 1.22 5.06 -7.01
N SER A 314 2.18 5.13 -6.10
CA SER A 314 3.04 4.00 -5.71
C SER A 314 2.53 3.19 -4.52
N THR A 315 1.35 3.52 -3.97
CA THR A 315 0.83 2.89 -2.75
C THR A 315 -0.69 2.67 -2.80
N GLY A 316 -1.19 1.82 -1.89
CA GLY A 316 -2.63 1.65 -1.66
C GLY A 316 -3.22 2.65 -0.65
N ALA A 317 -2.36 3.46 -0.01
CA ALA A 317 -2.79 4.62 0.76
C ALA A 317 -3.18 5.78 -0.18
N SER A 318 -3.90 6.78 0.34
CA SER A 318 -4.17 8.02 -0.41
C SER A 318 -3.35 9.16 0.18
N LEU A 319 -2.64 9.88 -0.69
CA LEU A 319 -1.82 11.04 -0.36
C LEU A 319 -2.12 12.14 -1.39
N LYS A 320 -2.78 13.23 -0.99
CA LYS A 320 -3.17 14.32 -1.89
C LYS A 320 -2.66 15.65 -1.38
N LEU A 321 -2.11 16.46 -2.28
CA LEU A 321 -1.70 17.83 -1.97
C LEU A 321 -2.10 18.74 -3.12
N THR A 322 -2.60 19.92 -2.78
CA THR A 322 -2.89 21.02 -3.68
C THR A 322 -2.58 22.32 -2.94
N VAL A 323 -1.65 23.09 -3.50
CA VAL A 323 -1.26 24.41 -3.01
C VAL A 323 -2.24 25.43 -3.59
N LEU A 324 -2.96 26.12 -2.70
CA LEU A 324 -3.97 27.12 -3.03
C LEU A 324 -3.38 28.53 -2.98
N ASN A 325 -2.67 28.84 -1.91
CA ASN A 325 -2.01 30.11 -1.67
C ASN A 325 -0.65 29.86 -0.96
N PRO A 326 0.48 29.81 -1.68
CA PRO A 326 1.79 29.55 -1.06
C PRO A 326 2.17 30.52 0.07
N GLU A 327 1.68 31.76 0.01
CA GLU A 327 1.90 32.80 1.03
C GLU A 327 0.85 32.79 2.15
N GLY A 328 -0.15 31.91 2.06
CA GLY A 328 -1.18 31.71 3.07
C GLY A 328 -0.57 31.31 4.42
N ARG A 329 -1.17 31.79 5.50
CA ARG A 329 -0.70 31.49 6.86
C ARG A 329 -1.34 30.25 7.47
N VAL A 330 -2.46 29.76 6.94
CA VAL A 330 -3.17 28.58 7.48
C VAL A 330 -2.83 27.35 6.64
N TRP A 331 -2.03 26.45 7.20
CA TRP A 331 -1.64 25.19 6.57
C TRP A 331 -2.36 24.01 7.21
N THR A 332 -2.71 23.02 6.40
CA THR A 332 -3.44 21.83 6.85
C THR A 332 -2.70 20.55 6.49
N MET A 333 -2.64 19.63 7.45
CA MET A 333 -2.15 18.27 7.31
C MET A 333 -3.16 17.34 7.98
N VAL A 334 -4.32 17.19 7.33
CA VAL A 334 -5.48 16.49 7.88
C VAL A 334 -5.53 15.06 7.33
N ALA A 335 -5.84 14.09 8.18
CA ALA A 335 -6.00 12.71 7.70
C ALA A 335 -7.45 12.32 7.40
N GLY A 336 -7.67 11.81 6.18
CA GLY A 336 -8.97 11.40 5.64
C GLY A 336 -9.60 12.44 4.73
N GLY A 337 -9.97 12.03 3.50
CA GLY A 337 -10.57 12.92 2.50
C GLY A 337 -11.85 13.65 2.95
N GLY A 338 -12.76 12.98 3.66
CA GLY A 338 -13.94 13.66 4.20
C GLY A 338 -13.60 14.64 5.33
N ALA A 339 -12.61 14.30 6.17
CA ALA A 339 -12.20 15.17 7.25
C ALA A 339 -11.47 16.41 6.72
N SER A 340 -10.55 16.29 5.76
CA SER A 340 -9.85 17.43 5.16
C SER A 340 -10.83 18.46 4.59
N VAL A 341 -11.89 18.00 3.92
CA VAL A 341 -12.97 18.87 3.42
C VAL A 341 -13.68 19.59 4.58
N VAL A 342 -14.05 18.87 5.65
CA VAL A 342 -14.71 19.48 6.83
C VAL A 342 -13.81 20.52 7.52
N TYR A 343 -12.50 20.30 7.60
CA TYR A 343 -11.58 21.31 8.13
C TYR A 343 -11.46 22.53 7.20
N SER A 344 -11.41 22.32 5.89
CA SER A 344 -11.41 23.42 4.91
C SER A 344 -12.70 24.23 4.97
N ASP A 345 -13.86 23.57 5.10
CA ASP A 345 -15.16 24.22 5.32
C ASP A 345 -15.15 25.07 6.59
N ALA A 346 -14.66 24.55 7.71
CA ALA A 346 -14.60 25.29 8.97
C ALA A 346 -13.69 26.53 8.88
N ILE A 347 -12.53 26.43 8.22
CA ILE A 347 -11.61 27.56 8.00
C ILE A 347 -12.27 28.61 7.09
N ALA A 348 -12.95 28.15 6.05
CA ALA A 348 -13.64 29.01 5.09
C ALA A 348 -14.83 29.73 5.73
N ALA A 349 -15.67 29.01 6.49
CA ALA A 349 -16.81 29.55 7.23
C ALA A 349 -16.38 30.56 8.31
N ALA A 350 -15.18 30.40 8.88
CA ALA A 350 -14.58 31.36 9.79
C ALA A 350 -14.06 32.65 9.10
N GLY A 351 -14.13 32.76 7.77
CA GLY A 351 -13.69 33.92 7.00
C GLY A 351 -12.22 33.89 6.56
N PHE A 352 -11.53 32.75 6.70
CA PHE A 352 -10.09 32.62 6.44
C PHE A 352 -9.76 31.86 5.14
N ALA A 353 -10.71 31.74 4.21
CA ALA A 353 -10.50 31.06 2.93
C ALA A 353 -9.30 31.63 2.14
N ASN A 354 -9.09 32.95 2.18
CA ASN A 354 -7.98 33.61 1.48
C ASN A 354 -6.60 33.31 2.11
N GLU A 355 -6.56 32.93 3.39
CA GLU A 355 -5.34 32.58 4.11
C GLU A 355 -5.03 31.07 4.09
N LEU A 356 -5.96 30.25 3.60
CA LEU A 356 -5.79 28.80 3.47
C LEU A 356 -4.75 28.51 2.38
N ALA A 357 -3.60 27.98 2.81
CA ALA A 357 -2.46 27.82 1.94
C ALA A 357 -2.54 26.57 1.07
N ASN A 358 -3.13 25.50 1.57
CA ASN A 358 -3.22 24.22 0.89
C ASN A 358 -4.52 23.49 1.22
N TYR A 359 -4.95 22.67 0.27
CA TYR A 359 -5.84 21.54 0.50
C TYR A 359 -5.01 20.26 0.39
N GLY A 360 -5.16 19.33 1.32
CA GLY A 360 -4.48 18.05 1.24
C GLY A 360 -4.97 17.06 2.27
N GLU A 361 -4.72 15.78 2.00
CA GLU A 361 -5.08 14.70 2.91
C GLU A 361 -4.10 13.52 2.84
N TYR A 362 -4.04 12.76 3.94
CA TYR A 362 -3.43 11.44 3.97
C TYR A 362 -4.35 10.41 4.61
N SER A 363 -4.57 9.26 3.97
CA SER A 363 -5.46 8.20 4.46
C SER A 363 -5.12 6.83 3.86
N GLY A 364 -5.92 5.79 4.17
CA GLY A 364 -5.62 4.43 3.72
C GLY A 364 -4.44 3.76 4.44
N ALA A 365 -4.18 4.16 5.70
CA ALA A 365 -3.09 3.66 6.54
C ALA A 365 -1.68 3.76 5.90
N PRO A 366 -1.20 4.98 5.59
CA PRO A 366 0.15 5.16 5.09
C PRO A 366 1.18 4.74 6.14
N THR A 367 2.33 4.30 5.67
CA THR A 367 3.49 3.93 6.51
C THR A 367 4.10 5.16 7.20
N GLU A 368 4.94 4.93 8.21
CA GLU A 368 5.73 5.99 8.86
C GLU A 368 6.56 6.78 7.83
N GLY A 369 7.23 6.08 6.91
CA GLY A 369 8.06 6.69 5.86
C GLY A 369 7.26 7.57 4.89
N GLN A 370 6.11 7.08 4.42
CA GLN A 370 5.22 7.86 3.54
C GLN A 370 4.66 9.08 4.25
N THR A 371 4.24 8.94 5.51
CA THR A 371 3.73 10.07 6.30
C THR A 371 4.82 11.10 6.54
N TYR A 372 6.07 10.66 6.76
CA TYR A 372 7.22 11.55 6.86
C TYR A 372 7.45 12.33 5.56
N GLU A 373 7.48 11.68 4.40
CA GLU A 373 7.71 12.39 3.12
C GLU A 373 6.59 13.41 2.86
N TYR A 374 5.34 13.04 3.11
CA TYR A 374 4.20 13.98 3.01
C TYR A 374 4.36 15.16 3.98
N ALA A 375 4.62 14.90 5.26
CA ALA A 375 4.77 15.94 6.28
C ALA A 375 5.95 16.86 5.99
N LYS A 376 7.08 16.29 5.58
CA LYS A 376 8.28 17.02 5.15
C LYS A 376 7.94 17.99 4.03
N THR A 377 7.24 17.56 2.99
CA THR A 377 6.85 18.42 1.87
C THR A 377 5.98 19.60 2.32
N VAL A 378 4.97 19.36 3.16
CA VAL A 378 4.10 20.43 3.68
C VAL A 378 4.87 21.40 4.57
N ILE A 379 5.72 20.90 5.46
CA ILE A 379 6.51 21.73 6.38
C ILE A 379 7.57 22.55 5.62
N ASP A 380 8.17 21.96 4.60
CA ASP A 380 9.11 22.67 3.73
C ASP A 380 8.40 23.85 3.05
N LEU A 381 7.27 23.60 2.36
CA LEU A 381 6.49 24.63 1.69
C LEU A 381 6.08 25.77 2.63
N MET A 382 5.56 25.45 3.82
CA MET A 382 5.09 26.48 4.75
C MET A 382 6.23 27.32 5.34
N THR A 383 7.47 26.83 5.33
CA THR A 383 8.64 27.54 5.88
C THR A 383 9.45 28.30 4.82
N ARG A 384 8.99 28.33 3.57
CA ARG A 384 9.50 29.21 2.51
C ARG A 384 8.95 30.64 2.63
N GLY A 385 9.56 31.55 1.87
CA GLY A 385 9.10 32.93 1.70
C GLY A 385 9.49 33.87 2.85
N ALA A 386 8.89 35.05 2.85
CA ALA A 386 9.07 36.04 3.92
C ALA A 386 8.36 35.57 5.20
N VAL A 387 8.87 35.99 6.36
CA VAL A 387 8.24 35.69 7.65
C VAL A 387 6.92 36.47 7.74
N ASN A 388 5.81 35.77 7.91
CA ASN A 388 4.51 36.40 8.16
C ASN A 388 4.52 37.01 9.57
N GLU A 389 4.18 38.30 9.69
CA GLU A 389 4.21 39.02 10.98
C GLU A 389 3.30 38.41 12.03
N GLN A 390 2.14 37.87 11.61
CA GLN A 390 1.15 37.21 12.46
C GLN A 390 1.52 35.74 12.77
N GLY A 391 2.63 35.25 12.22
CA GLY A 391 3.00 33.84 12.26
C GLY A 391 2.12 32.96 11.36
N LYS A 392 2.53 31.69 11.22
CA LYS A 392 1.78 30.67 10.46
C LYS A 392 1.18 29.62 11.40
N ILE A 393 0.09 29.00 10.96
CA ILE A 393 -0.63 27.96 11.68
C ILE A 393 -0.49 26.65 10.91
N LEU A 394 -0.20 25.56 11.62
CA LEU A 394 -0.30 24.20 11.08
C LEU A 394 -1.38 23.40 11.82
N ILE A 395 -2.44 23.01 11.10
CA ILE A 395 -3.52 22.17 11.63
C ILE A 395 -3.27 20.72 11.24
N ILE A 396 -2.91 19.90 12.23
CA ILE A 396 -2.71 18.45 12.10
C ILE A 396 -3.98 17.76 12.62
N GLY A 397 -4.98 17.66 11.77
CA GLY A 397 -6.34 17.27 12.15
C GLY A 397 -6.81 15.90 11.67
N GLY A 398 -8.06 15.62 11.98
CA GLY A 398 -8.90 14.67 11.27
C GLY A 398 -9.84 13.85 12.16
N GLY A 399 -10.69 13.06 11.52
CA GLY A 399 -11.67 12.21 12.21
C GLY A 399 -11.04 11.05 12.98
N ILE A 400 -11.85 10.35 13.77
CA ILE A 400 -11.43 9.12 14.45
C ILE A 400 -11.16 8.02 13.41
N ALA A 401 -9.91 7.60 13.28
CA ALA A 401 -9.54 6.58 12.29
C ALA A 401 -10.12 5.20 12.61
N ASN A 402 -10.43 4.43 11.56
CA ASN A 402 -10.87 3.04 11.68
C ASN A 402 -9.71 2.03 11.70
N PHE A 403 -8.66 2.27 10.91
CA PHE A 403 -7.54 1.32 10.78
C PHE A 403 -6.17 1.98 10.66
N THR A 404 -6.10 3.26 10.29
CA THR A 404 -4.84 4.02 10.30
C THR A 404 -4.26 4.05 11.72
N ASN A 405 -3.05 3.53 11.88
CA ASN A 405 -2.32 3.57 13.14
C ASN A 405 -1.80 4.99 13.39
N VAL A 406 -2.42 5.69 14.34
CA VAL A 406 -2.11 7.09 14.65
C VAL A 406 -0.68 7.22 15.19
N ALA A 407 -0.22 6.31 16.05
CA ALA A 407 1.15 6.32 16.56
C ALA A 407 2.20 6.22 15.44
N ALA A 408 2.00 5.33 14.47
CA ALA A 408 2.92 5.16 13.33
C ALA A 408 2.95 6.40 12.42
N THR A 409 1.79 6.94 12.06
CA THR A 409 1.72 8.17 11.25
C THR A 409 2.33 9.37 11.97
N PHE A 410 2.07 9.51 13.28
CA PHE A 410 2.62 10.61 14.07
C PHE A 410 4.13 10.49 14.27
N LYS A 411 4.71 9.28 14.32
CA LYS A 411 6.18 9.13 14.31
C LYS A 411 6.80 9.76 13.06
N GLY A 412 6.20 9.56 11.89
CA GLY A 412 6.64 10.19 10.63
C GLY A 412 6.54 11.71 10.67
N ILE A 413 5.41 12.24 11.17
CA ILE A 413 5.21 13.68 11.35
C ILE A 413 6.23 14.27 12.34
N ILE A 414 6.42 13.64 13.49
CA ILE A 414 7.37 14.05 14.53
C ILE A 414 8.79 14.10 13.96
N ARG A 415 9.16 13.12 13.12
CA ARG A 415 10.46 13.09 12.45
C ARG A 415 10.66 14.31 11.56
N ALA A 416 9.66 14.66 10.73
CA ALA A 416 9.72 15.84 9.88
C ALA A 416 9.75 17.15 10.69
N LEU A 417 8.94 17.27 11.74
CA LEU A 417 8.95 18.44 12.63
C LEU A 417 10.30 18.65 13.31
N LYS A 418 10.98 17.57 13.74
CA LYS A 418 12.32 17.64 14.33
C LYS A 418 13.37 18.14 13.33
N GLU A 419 13.32 17.66 12.08
CA GLU A 419 14.23 18.10 11.01
C GLU A 419 14.06 19.58 10.69
N TYR A 420 12.82 20.08 10.69
CA TYR A 420 12.48 21.46 10.34
C TYR A 420 12.33 22.39 11.57
N LYS A 421 12.90 22.02 12.73
CA LYS A 421 12.83 22.81 13.98
C LYS A 421 13.20 24.29 13.77
N SER A 422 14.37 24.57 13.20
CA SER A 422 14.87 25.95 13.06
C SER A 422 14.02 26.79 12.09
N PRO A 423 13.63 26.30 10.90
CA PRO A 423 12.68 26.99 10.03
C PRO A 423 11.32 27.26 10.70
N LEU A 424 10.75 26.30 11.43
CA LEU A 424 9.46 26.46 12.11
C LEU A 424 9.48 27.57 13.17
N ILE A 425 10.55 27.64 13.98
CA ILE A 425 10.73 28.71 14.98
C ILE A 425 10.85 30.06 14.29
N ARG A 426 11.64 30.15 13.22
CA ARG A 426 11.82 31.39 12.44
C ARG A 426 10.49 31.89 11.86
N GLY A 427 9.67 30.97 11.35
CA GLY A 427 8.34 31.27 10.79
C GLY A 427 7.26 31.56 11.83
N LYS A 428 7.59 31.58 13.13
CA LYS A 428 6.64 31.75 14.26
C LYS A 428 5.45 30.78 14.14
N VAL A 429 5.71 29.53 13.77
CA VAL A 429 4.66 28.54 13.53
C VAL A 429 4.00 28.13 14.85
N SER A 430 2.67 28.00 14.85
CA SER A 430 1.90 27.36 15.93
C SER A 430 1.16 26.12 15.40
N ILE A 431 1.22 25.02 16.13
CA ILE A 431 0.70 23.72 15.69
C ILE A 431 -0.50 23.31 16.54
N TYR A 432 -1.59 22.90 15.88
CA TYR A 432 -2.82 22.45 16.52
C TYR A 432 -3.14 21.03 16.05
N VAL A 433 -3.32 20.11 17.00
CA VAL A 433 -3.42 18.67 16.75
C VAL A 433 -4.73 18.14 17.31
N ARG A 434 -5.56 17.49 16.49
CA ARG A 434 -6.73 16.73 16.96
C ARG A 434 -6.81 15.42 16.22
N ARG A 435 -6.77 14.29 16.94
CA ARG A 435 -6.84 12.97 16.31
C ARG A 435 -7.38 11.89 17.25
N GLY A 436 -8.08 10.91 16.68
CA GLY A 436 -8.47 9.65 17.32
C GLY A 436 -8.26 8.45 16.41
N GLY A 437 -8.46 7.24 16.94
CA GLY A 437 -8.33 5.97 16.22
C GLY A 437 -7.21 5.07 16.78
N PRO A 438 -6.83 4.00 16.08
CA PRO A 438 -5.87 3.03 16.60
C PRO A 438 -4.57 3.66 17.14
N ASN A 439 -4.24 3.35 18.40
CA ASN A 439 -3.05 3.82 19.13
C ASN A 439 -2.92 5.36 19.21
N TYR A 440 -4.02 6.11 19.20
CA TYR A 440 -3.98 7.57 19.25
C TYR A 440 -3.35 8.12 20.54
N GLN A 441 -3.53 7.45 21.68
CA GLN A 441 -3.01 7.88 22.97
C GLN A 441 -1.48 8.04 22.94
N GLU A 442 -0.78 7.10 22.30
CA GLU A 442 0.67 7.15 22.12
C GLU A 442 1.11 8.25 21.16
N GLY A 443 0.42 8.37 20.01
CA GLY A 443 0.68 9.44 19.04
C GLY A 443 0.54 10.82 19.67
N LEU A 444 -0.57 11.07 20.36
CA LEU A 444 -0.82 12.34 21.06
C LEU A 444 0.18 12.58 22.19
N LYS A 445 0.51 11.55 22.99
CA LYS A 445 1.54 11.64 24.04
C LYS A 445 2.90 12.05 23.45
N ALA A 446 3.32 11.41 22.37
CA ALA A 446 4.58 11.73 21.70
C ALA A 446 4.59 13.16 21.14
N MET A 447 3.45 13.64 20.64
CA MET A 447 3.31 15.00 20.14
C MET A 447 3.33 16.06 21.25
N ARG A 448 2.77 15.77 22.43
CA ARG A 448 2.88 16.64 23.62
C ARG A 448 4.33 16.77 24.09
N LEU A 449 5.04 15.64 24.22
CA LEU A 449 6.46 15.61 24.59
C LEU A 449 7.34 16.33 23.55
N LEU A 450 6.96 16.28 22.27
CA LEU A 450 7.64 17.07 21.25
C LEU A 450 7.47 18.57 21.49
N GLY A 451 6.27 19.03 21.86
CA GLY A 451 6.01 20.45 22.16
C GLY A 451 6.94 21.02 23.25
N GLU A 452 7.27 20.21 24.27
CA GLU A 452 8.19 20.58 25.36
C GLU A 452 9.65 20.78 24.91
N SER A 453 10.07 20.11 23.83
CA SER A 453 11.48 20.05 23.39
C SER A 453 11.76 20.74 22.04
N LEU A 454 10.74 20.89 21.20
CA LEU A 454 10.87 21.46 19.87
C LEU A 454 11.05 22.99 19.90
N GLY A 455 10.48 23.68 20.89
CA GLY A 455 10.49 25.15 20.97
C GLY A 455 9.47 25.82 20.04
N VAL A 456 8.52 25.05 19.52
CA VAL A 456 7.39 25.49 18.69
C VAL A 456 6.12 25.21 19.49
N PRO A 457 5.17 26.15 19.63
CA PRO A 457 3.91 25.90 20.34
C PRO A 457 3.11 24.76 19.69
N ILE A 458 2.79 23.72 20.46
CA ILE A 458 1.97 22.58 20.01
C ILE A 458 0.81 22.36 20.98
N HIS A 459 -0.42 22.46 20.49
CA HIS A 459 -1.65 22.23 21.24
C HIS A 459 -2.29 20.90 20.82
N VAL A 460 -2.46 19.95 21.75
CA VAL A 460 -2.80 18.55 21.44
C VAL A 460 -4.10 18.08 22.10
N PHE A 461 -5.07 17.73 21.26
CA PHE A 461 -6.44 17.34 21.62
C PHE A 461 -6.77 15.92 21.13
N GLY A 462 -7.62 15.20 21.88
CA GLY A 462 -8.09 13.85 21.53
C GLY A 462 -9.52 13.81 20.96
N PRO A 463 -10.11 12.61 20.85
CA PRO A 463 -11.46 12.41 20.31
C PRO A 463 -12.58 12.99 21.17
N GLU A 464 -12.31 13.31 22.44
CA GLU A 464 -13.22 14.05 23.32
C GLU A 464 -13.48 15.49 22.85
N THR A 465 -12.59 16.04 22.02
CA THR A 465 -12.76 17.36 21.40
C THR A 465 -13.43 17.20 20.04
N HIS A 466 -14.45 18.02 19.75
CA HIS A 466 -15.13 18.04 18.45
C HIS A 466 -14.11 18.24 17.31
N ILE A 467 -14.31 17.54 16.19
CA ILE A 467 -13.34 17.46 15.09
C ILE A 467 -12.83 18.85 14.64
N THR A 468 -13.71 19.82 14.41
CA THR A 468 -13.33 21.17 13.95
C THR A 468 -13.09 22.18 15.07
N ALA A 469 -13.22 21.82 16.35
CA ALA A 469 -13.08 22.79 17.45
C ALA A 469 -11.67 23.42 17.55
N ILE A 470 -10.65 22.75 17.01
CA ILE A 470 -9.29 23.30 16.96
C ILE A 470 -9.12 24.41 15.91
N VAL A 471 -10.04 24.54 14.94
CA VAL A 471 -9.98 25.58 13.90
C VAL A 471 -10.17 26.98 14.49
N PRO A 472 -11.29 27.31 15.18
CA PRO A 472 -11.46 28.63 15.78
C PRO A 472 -10.42 28.93 16.87
N LEU A 473 -9.96 27.90 17.60
CA LEU A 473 -8.84 28.05 18.55
C LEU A 473 -7.56 28.48 17.83
N ALA A 474 -7.21 27.81 16.73
CA ALA A 474 -6.01 28.12 15.95
C ALA A 474 -6.06 29.51 15.32
N LEU A 475 -7.25 29.92 14.86
CA LEU A 475 -7.49 31.24 14.27
C LEU A 475 -7.59 32.37 15.30
N GLY A 476 -7.56 32.06 16.60
CA GLY A 476 -7.66 33.05 17.68
C GLY A 476 -9.07 33.62 17.90
N LEU A 477 -10.10 32.95 17.36
CA LEU A 477 -11.50 33.36 17.50
C LEU A 477 -12.08 32.98 18.87
N VAL A 478 -11.49 31.99 19.53
CA VAL A 478 -11.96 31.42 20.80
C VAL A 478 -10.75 31.20 21.73
N LYS A 479 -10.89 31.45 23.04
CA LYS A 479 -9.78 31.25 23.98
C LYS A 479 -9.65 29.79 24.42
N PRO A 480 -8.44 29.31 24.78
CA PRO A 480 -8.25 28.00 25.38
C PRO A 480 -8.97 27.91 26.74
N GLY A 481 -10.20 27.38 26.74
CA GLY A 481 -11.10 27.32 27.90
C GLY A 481 -12.58 27.50 27.56
N ASP A 482 -12.89 28.18 26.45
CA ASP A 482 -14.27 28.43 26.00
C ASP A 482 -14.86 27.25 25.19
N THR A 483 -14.01 26.34 24.71
CA THR A 483 -14.44 25.09 24.08
C THR A 483 -14.89 24.11 25.17
N ALA A 484 -16.17 24.15 25.55
CA ALA A 484 -16.74 23.14 26.42
C ALA A 484 -16.59 21.76 25.76
N ALA A 485 -15.93 20.81 26.44
CA ALA A 485 -16.04 19.40 26.06
C ALA A 485 -17.54 19.04 26.05
N PRO A 486 -18.03 18.24 25.07
CA PRO A 486 -19.42 17.81 25.07
C PRO A 486 -19.75 17.20 26.43
N LYS A 487 -20.70 17.79 27.16
CA LYS A 487 -21.16 17.21 28.43
C LYS A 487 -21.88 15.91 28.09
N SER A 488 -21.20 14.79 28.26
CA SER A 488 -21.85 13.48 28.19
C SER A 488 -23.02 13.45 29.17
N VAL A 489 -24.15 12.89 28.77
CA VAL A 489 -25.17 12.45 29.74
C VAL A 489 -24.47 11.44 30.67
N SER A 490 -24.36 11.79 31.96
CA SER A 490 -23.68 11.09 33.07
C SER A 490 -22.82 9.87 32.68
N GLN A 491 -21.49 10.04 32.70
CA GLN A 491 -20.54 8.93 32.75
C GLN A 491 -20.72 8.15 34.06
N THR A 492 -21.33 6.97 34.01
CA THR A 492 -20.92 5.90 34.92
C THR A 492 -19.58 5.40 34.39
N ALA A 493 -18.48 5.96 34.90
CA ALA A 493 -17.18 5.34 34.73
C ALA A 493 -17.29 3.88 35.20
N PRO A 494 -16.88 2.87 34.41
CA PRO A 494 -16.74 1.53 34.95
C PRO A 494 -15.63 1.59 35.99
N ALA A 495 -16.00 1.54 37.26
CA ALA A 495 -15.05 1.18 38.30
C ALA A 495 -14.58 -0.24 37.99
N THR A 496 -13.28 -0.41 37.80
CA THR A 496 -12.65 -1.74 37.77
C THR A 496 -13.16 -2.50 39.00
N PRO A 497 -13.88 -3.63 38.85
CA PRO A 497 -14.29 -4.42 40.00
C PRO A 497 -13.02 -4.88 40.75
N PRO A 498 -13.00 -4.88 42.09
CA PRO A 498 -11.90 -5.49 42.82
C PRO A 498 -11.77 -6.95 42.38
N ALA A 499 -10.54 -7.36 42.08
CA ALA A 499 -10.24 -8.73 41.67
C ALA A 499 -10.79 -9.70 42.72
N LYS A 500 -11.77 -10.53 42.35
CA LYS A 500 -12.09 -11.72 43.13
C LYS A 500 -10.93 -12.69 42.93
N ALA A 501 -10.07 -12.77 43.95
CA ALA A 501 -9.06 -13.81 44.03
C ALA A 501 -9.79 -15.16 44.14
N THR A 502 -9.84 -15.89 43.02
CA THR A 502 -10.17 -17.31 43.07
C THR A 502 -8.89 -18.05 43.44
N GLU A 503 -8.90 -18.76 44.56
CA GLU A 503 -7.80 -19.62 44.98
C GLU A 503 -7.48 -20.64 43.87
N ILE A 504 -6.24 -20.63 43.39
CA ILE A 504 -5.75 -21.61 42.44
C ILE A 504 -5.39 -22.86 43.24
N ALA A 505 -6.26 -23.87 43.21
CA ALA A 505 -5.94 -25.20 43.71
C ALA A 505 -4.82 -25.81 42.84
N THR A 506 -3.70 -26.16 43.47
CA THR A 506 -2.59 -26.87 42.84
C THR A 506 -2.89 -28.36 42.79
N GLU A 507 -3.45 -28.84 41.68
CA GLU A 507 -3.41 -30.25 41.32
C GLU A 507 -2.61 -30.42 40.01
N ASN A 508 -1.63 -31.33 40.03
CA ASN A 508 -0.88 -31.74 38.85
C ASN A 508 -1.84 -32.45 37.88
N PRO A 509 -2.03 -31.99 36.63
CA PRO A 509 -2.99 -32.63 35.74
C PRO A 509 -2.42 -33.91 35.10
N PRO A 510 -3.23 -34.98 34.98
CA PRO A 510 -2.83 -36.20 34.31
C PRO A 510 -2.74 -36.01 32.78
N ILE A 511 -1.96 -36.89 32.15
CA ILE A 511 -1.75 -36.95 30.69
C ILE A 511 -3.11 -37.21 30.00
N GLY A 512 -3.46 -36.37 29.02
CA GLY A 512 -4.76 -36.36 28.34
C GLY A 512 -5.15 -37.66 27.61
N SER A 513 -6.45 -37.83 27.37
CA SER A 513 -7.06 -39.01 26.71
C SER A 513 -7.10 -38.89 25.18
N ILE A 514 -7.09 -40.04 24.50
CA ILE A 514 -7.25 -40.13 23.04
C ILE A 514 -8.71 -40.54 22.74
N GLY A 515 -9.37 -39.78 21.88
CA GLY A 515 -10.73 -40.06 21.39
C GLY A 515 -10.79 -41.24 20.42
N PRO A 516 -11.98 -41.78 20.11
CA PRO A 516 -12.17 -42.90 19.18
C PRO A 516 -11.71 -42.63 17.74
N ASP A 517 -11.57 -41.35 17.38
CA ASP A 517 -11.10 -40.81 16.10
C ASP A 517 -9.58 -40.55 16.06
N GLY A 518 -8.88 -40.76 17.18
CA GLY A 518 -7.45 -40.52 17.31
C GLY A 518 -7.07 -39.10 17.72
N GLU A 519 -8.04 -38.20 18.00
CA GLU A 519 -7.73 -36.87 18.51
C GLU A 519 -7.25 -36.91 19.96
N ARG A 520 -6.22 -36.12 20.26
CA ARG A 520 -5.57 -36.05 21.57
C ARG A 520 -6.00 -34.75 22.26
N THR A 521 -6.90 -34.84 23.24
CA THR A 521 -7.33 -33.66 23.99
C THR A 521 -6.38 -33.40 25.15
N GLN A 522 -5.68 -32.26 25.15
CA GLN A 522 -4.99 -31.76 26.34
C GLN A 522 -5.95 -30.89 27.16
N ILE A 523 -5.90 -31.01 28.49
CA ILE A 523 -6.75 -30.23 29.42
C ILE A 523 -6.59 -28.70 29.24
N ASN A 524 -5.48 -28.25 28.63
CA ASN A 524 -5.20 -26.84 28.35
C ASN A 524 -5.57 -26.36 26.95
N ASP A 525 -6.00 -27.22 26.03
CA ASP A 525 -6.48 -26.79 24.71
C ASP A 525 -7.94 -26.34 24.81
N GLN A 526 -8.15 -25.12 25.31
CA GLN A 526 -9.47 -24.47 25.34
C GLN A 526 -9.86 -23.90 23.96
N ILE A 527 -9.70 -24.70 22.88
CA ILE A 527 -10.11 -24.30 21.54
C ILE A 527 -11.64 -24.41 21.45
N VAL A 528 -12.29 -23.31 21.08
CA VAL A 528 -13.74 -23.30 20.81
C VAL A 528 -13.96 -23.61 19.34
N HIS A 529 -14.86 -24.56 19.08
CA HIS A 529 -15.32 -24.91 17.75
C HIS A 529 -16.74 -24.39 17.55
N PHE A 530 -17.04 -23.93 16.33
CA PHE A 530 -18.35 -23.45 15.94
C PHE A 530 -18.80 -24.26 14.73
N ASP A 531 -19.77 -25.15 14.93
CA ASP A 531 -20.34 -25.94 13.84
C ASP A 531 -21.15 -25.05 12.90
N SER A 532 -21.14 -25.37 11.60
CA SER A 532 -22.04 -24.75 10.63
C SER A 532 -23.47 -25.21 10.91
N THR A 533 -24.20 -24.45 11.73
CA THR A 533 -25.62 -24.69 11.95
C THR A 533 -26.37 -24.50 10.63
N SER A 534 -27.12 -25.52 10.20
CA SER A 534 -27.91 -25.55 8.96
C SER A 534 -29.16 -24.65 9.02
N THR A 535 -29.05 -23.47 9.61
CA THR A 535 -30.14 -22.49 9.59
C THR A 535 -30.22 -21.91 8.18
N SER A 536 -31.21 -22.35 7.41
CA SER A 536 -31.57 -21.76 6.14
C SER A 536 -31.78 -20.25 6.34
N SER A 537 -30.94 -19.42 5.72
CA SER A 537 -31.01 -17.95 5.75
C SER A 537 -32.23 -17.38 5.00
N THR A 538 -33.25 -18.19 4.75
CA THR A 538 -34.37 -17.94 3.83
C THR A 538 -35.42 -16.94 4.35
N GLY A 539 -35.18 -16.26 5.48
CA GLY A 539 -36.20 -15.44 6.15
C GLY A 539 -35.86 -13.97 6.44
N ARG A 540 -34.65 -13.45 6.12
CA ARG A 540 -34.35 -12.04 6.45
C ARG A 540 -35.08 -11.08 5.49
N PRO A 541 -35.71 -10.01 6.02
CA PRO A 541 -36.29 -8.99 5.14
C PRO A 541 -35.19 -8.24 4.39
N TRP A 542 -35.45 -7.87 3.13
CA TRP A 542 -34.47 -7.19 2.26
C TRP A 542 -33.85 -5.92 2.88
N TYR A 543 -34.58 -5.24 3.77
CA TYR A 543 -34.11 -4.03 4.43
C TYR A 543 -33.15 -4.28 5.60
N ARG A 544 -32.99 -5.54 6.04
CA ARG A 544 -32.03 -5.98 7.07
C ARG A 544 -31.01 -6.97 6.47
N PRO A 545 -29.99 -6.46 5.74
CA PRO A 545 -28.93 -7.31 5.21
C PRO A 545 -28.12 -7.99 6.34
N PHE A 546 -28.01 -7.31 7.50
CA PHE A 546 -27.24 -7.78 8.65
C PHE A 546 -28.11 -7.98 9.89
N ASP A 547 -27.84 -9.05 10.62
CA ASP A 547 -28.38 -9.36 11.95
C ASP A 547 -27.33 -10.11 12.81
N SER A 548 -27.71 -10.58 13.99
CA SER A 548 -26.82 -11.30 14.91
C SER A 548 -26.37 -12.68 14.39
N ASN A 549 -27.00 -13.20 13.33
CA ASN A 549 -26.71 -14.49 12.72
C ASN A 549 -25.95 -14.37 11.40
N THR A 550 -25.67 -13.16 10.92
CA THR A 550 -24.85 -12.93 9.72
C THR A 550 -23.50 -13.60 9.85
N ARG A 551 -23.11 -14.36 8.83
CA ARG A 551 -21.83 -15.08 8.74
C ARG A 551 -21.14 -14.69 7.44
N SER A 552 -19.83 -14.50 7.49
CA SER A 552 -19.06 -13.91 6.41
C SER A 552 -17.82 -14.71 6.03
N PHE A 553 -17.48 -14.64 4.74
CA PHE A 553 -16.11 -14.88 4.29
C PHE A 553 -15.32 -13.59 4.28
N VAL A 554 -14.03 -13.68 4.60
CA VAL A 554 -13.08 -12.58 4.40
C VAL A 554 -12.13 -12.94 3.27
N TYR A 555 -12.19 -12.20 2.16
CA TYR A 555 -11.27 -12.39 1.05
C TYR A 555 -9.99 -11.56 1.29
N GLY A 556 -8.87 -12.24 1.46
CA GLY A 556 -7.58 -11.68 1.85
C GLY A 556 -7.12 -12.09 3.26
N LEU A 557 -5.80 -12.14 3.48
CA LEU A 557 -5.21 -12.49 4.78
C LEU A 557 -5.20 -11.27 5.72
N GLN A 558 -6.31 -11.05 6.45
CA GLN A 558 -6.53 -9.85 7.28
C GLN A 558 -6.73 -10.17 8.77
N PRO A 559 -5.72 -10.72 9.47
CA PRO A 559 -5.90 -11.21 10.84
C PRO A 559 -6.33 -10.13 11.84
N ARG A 560 -5.84 -8.89 11.71
CA ARG A 560 -6.23 -7.80 12.62
C ARG A 560 -7.69 -7.38 12.43
N ALA A 561 -8.17 -7.31 11.19
CA ALA A 561 -9.56 -6.97 10.91
C ALA A 561 -10.49 -8.08 11.40
N ILE A 562 -10.13 -9.35 11.16
CA ILE A 562 -10.89 -10.52 11.61
C ILE A 562 -10.95 -10.57 13.14
N GLN A 563 -9.81 -10.41 13.83
CA GLN A 563 -9.81 -10.36 15.30
C GLN A 563 -10.70 -9.22 15.82
N GLY A 564 -10.64 -8.03 15.21
CA GLY A 564 -11.51 -6.91 15.57
C GLY A 564 -13.00 -7.16 15.32
N MET A 565 -13.35 -7.96 14.31
CA MET A 565 -14.74 -8.42 14.09
C MET A 565 -15.15 -9.41 15.19
N LEU A 566 -14.31 -10.40 15.50
CA LEU A 566 -14.58 -11.39 16.55
C LEU A 566 -14.71 -10.76 17.95
N ASP A 567 -13.85 -9.79 18.28
CA ASP A 567 -13.92 -9.06 19.54
C ASP A 567 -15.20 -8.22 19.63
N PHE A 568 -15.64 -7.64 18.50
CA PHE A 568 -16.90 -6.92 18.40
C PHE A 568 -18.09 -7.87 18.61
N ASP A 569 -18.06 -9.03 17.96
CA ASP A 569 -19.11 -10.05 18.07
C ASP A 569 -19.26 -10.55 19.52
N PHE A 570 -18.14 -10.83 20.18
CA PHE A 570 -18.12 -11.22 21.58
C PHE A 570 -18.68 -10.11 22.49
N SER A 571 -18.26 -8.86 22.27
CA SER A 571 -18.77 -7.69 23.01
C SER A 571 -20.28 -7.47 22.79
N CYS A 572 -20.78 -7.83 21.61
CA CYS A 572 -22.21 -7.79 21.29
C CYS A 572 -23.01 -8.94 21.94
N GLY A 573 -22.33 -9.97 22.49
CA GLY A 573 -22.96 -11.16 23.03
C GLY A 573 -23.48 -12.12 21.96
N ARG A 574 -22.85 -12.14 20.78
CA ARG A 574 -23.19 -13.11 19.73
C ARG A 574 -22.87 -14.53 20.16
N ALA A 575 -23.63 -15.50 19.67
CA ALA A 575 -23.38 -16.92 19.94
C ALA A 575 -22.24 -17.48 19.07
N THR A 576 -22.10 -16.98 17.85
CA THR A 576 -21.09 -17.43 16.87
C THR A 576 -20.31 -16.24 16.31
N PRO A 577 -19.02 -16.43 15.95
CA PRO A 577 -18.24 -15.44 15.22
C PRO A 577 -18.94 -15.02 13.94
N SER A 578 -18.75 -13.79 13.49
CA SER A 578 -19.26 -13.35 12.21
C SER A 578 -18.40 -13.80 11.04
N VAL A 579 -17.15 -14.22 11.28
CA VAL A 579 -16.25 -14.74 10.24
C VAL A 579 -16.25 -16.27 10.31
N ALA A 580 -16.57 -16.91 9.19
CA ALA A 580 -16.58 -18.37 9.08
C ALA A 580 -15.26 -18.91 8.50
N ALA A 581 -14.72 -18.23 7.50
CA ALA A 581 -13.47 -18.62 6.85
C ALA A 581 -12.82 -17.44 6.11
N MET A 582 -11.59 -17.69 5.66
CA MET A 582 -10.81 -16.76 4.84
C MET A 582 -10.55 -17.35 3.46
N ILE A 583 -10.47 -16.49 2.45
CA ILE A 583 -10.06 -16.87 1.09
C ILE A 583 -8.77 -16.12 0.77
N TYR A 584 -7.66 -16.84 0.62
CA TYR A 584 -6.35 -16.25 0.34
C TYR A 584 -5.63 -17.06 -0.76
N PRO A 585 -5.61 -16.54 -2.01
CA PRO A 585 -5.05 -17.28 -3.15
C PRO A 585 -3.55 -17.57 -3.10
N PHE A 586 -2.82 -16.92 -2.20
CA PHE A 586 -1.37 -17.03 -2.11
C PHE A 586 -0.98 -17.95 -0.95
N GLY A 587 -0.89 -19.25 -1.20
CA GLY A 587 -0.46 -20.23 -0.18
C GLY A 587 -1.21 -21.54 -0.29
N GLY A 588 -0.92 -22.46 0.63
CA GLY A 588 -1.69 -23.70 0.76
C GLY A 588 -2.85 -23.54 1.75
N HIS A 589 -3.77 -24.51 1.72
CA HIS A 589 -4.81 -24.64 2.74
C HIS A 589 -4.17 -24.75 4.14
N HIS A 590 -4.57 -23.88 5.05
CA HIS A 590 -4.09 -23.88 6.42
C HIS A 590 -5.17 -23.34 7.36
N ILE A 591 -4.91 -23.44 8.65
CA ILE A 591 -5.79 -22.95 9.70
C ILE A 591 -5.11 -21.77 10.37
N GLN A 592 -5.86 -20.71 10.61
CA GLN A 592 -5.39 -19.54 11.34
C GLN A 592 -6.07 -19.44 12.71
N LYS A 593 -5.26 -19.14 13.73
CA LYS A 593 -5.69 -19.01 15.12
C LYS A 593 -6.16 -17.58 15.43
N PHE A 594 -7.26 -17.47 16.15
CA PHE A 594 -7.88 -16.23 16.62
C PHE A 594 -8.37 -16.39 18.07
N TYR A 595 -8.82 -15.31 18.68
CA TYR A 595 -9.46 -15.32 20.00
C TYR A 595 -10.97 -15.09 19.92
N TRP A 596 -11.70 -15.80 20.78
CA TRP A 596 -13.10 -15.60 21.10
C TRP A 596 -13.22 -15.29 22.60
N GLY A 597 -13.18 -14.01 22.95
CA GLY A 597 -13.01 -13.57 24.33
C GLY A 597 -11.64 -13.97 24.87
N THR A 598 -11.61 -14.88 25.84
CA THR A 598 -10.36 -15.42 26.43
C THR A 598 -9.90 -16.75 25.83
N LYS A 599 -10.73 -17.36 24.96
CA LYS A 599 -10.46 -18.69 24.38
C LYS A 599 -9.92 -18.56 22.97
N GLU A 600 -9.19 -19.57 22.51
CA GLU A 600 -8.73 -19.62 21.13
C GLU A 600 -9.80 -20.24 20.22
N THR A 601 -9.86 -19.82 18.97
CA THR A 601 -10.69 -20.40 17.91
C THR A 601 -9.86 -20.52 16.63
N LEU A 602 -10.24 -21.47 15.78
CA LEU A 602 -9.54 -21.80 14.54
C LEU A 602 -10.43 -21.50 13.34
N LEU A 603 -9.93 -20.70 12.38
CA LEU A 603 -10.63 -20.40 11.14
C LEU A 603 -9.86 -20.98 9.94
N PRO A 604 -10.52 -21.70 9.01
CA PRO A 604 -9.87 -22.24 7.83
C PRO A 604 -9.56 -21.14 6.80
N VAL A 605 -8.46 -21.33 6.07
CA VAL A 605 -8.03 -20.47 4.98
C VAL A 605 -7.99 -21.28 3.68
N TYR A 606 -8.83 -20.90 2.72
CA TYR A 606 -8.96 -21.54 1.40
C TYR A 606 -8.17 -20.79 0.33
N THR A 607 -7.83 -21.48 -0.76
CA THR A 607 -7.03 -20.88 -1.84
C THR A 607 -7.89 -20.31 -2.98
N SER A 608 -9.16 -20.70 -3.07
CA SER A 608 -10.11 -20.16 -4.04
C SER A 608 -11.49 -19.94 -3.45
N VAL A 609 -12.33 -19.18 -4.17
CA VAL A 609 -13.75 -19.01 -3.85
C VAL A 609 -14.45 -20.37 -3.88
N ASP A 610 -14.28 -21.13 -4.97
CA ASP A 610 -14.91 -22.45 -5.14
C ASP A 610 -14.63 -23.39 -3.98
N GLU A 611 -13.39 -23.44 -3.47
CA GLU A 611 -13.02 -24.28 -2.33
C GLU A 611 -13.77 -23.91 -1.04
N ALA A 612 -14.01 -22.62 -0.82
CA ALA A 612 -14.73 -22.12 0.35
C ALA A 612 -16.23 -22.46 0.30
N PHE A 613 -16.81 -22.54 -0.90
CA PHE A 613 -18.21 -22.93 -1.11
C PHE A 613 -18.39 -24.45 -1.29
N LYS A 614 -17.32 -25.19 -1.57
CA LYS A 614 -17.35 -26.64 -1.84
C LYS A 614 -17.93 -27.45 -0.68
N ASP A 615 -18.64 -28.52 -1.03
CA ASP A 615 -19.19 -29.53 -0.10
C ASP A 615 -20.10 -28.96 0.99
N ASN A 616 -20.68 -27.77 0.80
CA ASN A 616 -21.58 -27.13 1.77
C ASN A 616 -20.93 -26.92 3.16
N LYS A 617 -19.60 -26.76 3.23
CA LYS A 617 -18.82 -26.68 4.49
C LYS A 617 -19.28 -25.55 5.41
N HIS A 618 -19.42 -24.37 4.81
CA HIS A 618 -20.09 -23.23 5.41
C HIS A 618 -21.36 -23.14 4.62
N THR A 619 -22.57 -23.33 5.14
CA THR A 619 -23.86 -23.06 4.45
C THR A 619 -24.58 -21.82 4.96
N ASP A 620 -24.15 -21.37 6.13
CA ASP A 620 -24.61 -20.23 6.91
C ASP A 620 -24.06 -18.88 6.42
N VAL A 621 -22.90 -18.87 5.74
CA VAL A 621 -22.32 -17.63 5.17
C VAL A 621 -23.21 -17.01 4.11
N ASP A 622 -23.44 -15.70 4.23
CA ASP A 622 -24.26 -14.88 3.35
C ASP A 622 -23.64 -13.50 3.05
N CYS A 623 -22.47 -13.20 3.62
CA CYS A 623 -21.74 -11.97 3.37
C CYS A 623 -20.30 -12.26 2.94
N VAL A 624 -19.72 -11.39 2.12
CA VAL A 624 -18.27 -11.41 1.82
C VAL A 624 -17.67 -10.04 2.11
N VAL A 625 -16.61 -9.99 2.91
CA VAL A 625 -15.80 -8.79 3.11
C VAL A 625 -14.54 -8.92 2.26
N ASN A 626 -14.48 -8.17 1.15
CA ASN A 626 -13.44 -8.31 0.13
C ASN A 626 -12.31 -7.27 0.31
N PHE A 627 -11.15 -7.73 0.79
CA PHE A 627 -9.92 -6.96 0.92
C PHE A 627 -8.92 -7.20 -0.24
N ALA A 628 -9.37 -7.74 -1.37
CA ALA A 628 -8.57 -7.79 -2.58
C ALA A 628 -8.07 -6.38 -2.96
N SER A 629 -6.91 -6.30 -3.62
CA SER A 629 -6.39 -5.01 -4.10
C SER A 629 -7.27 -4.46 -5.24
N SER A 630 -7.17 -3.16 -5.54
CA SER A 630 -7.89 -2.55 -6.68
C SER A 630 -7.66 -3.25 -8.01
N ARG A 631 -6.53 -3.96 -8.16
CA ARG A 631 -6.17 -4.76 -9.35
C ARG A 631 -6.86 -6.12 -9.42
N SER A 632 -7.25 -6.70 -8.28
CA SER A 632 -7.79 -8.07 -8.18
C SER A 632 -9.24 -8.11 -7.66
N VAL A 633 -9.77 -6.97 -7.23
CA VAL A 633 -11.12 -6.86 -6.68
C VAL A 633 -12.21 -7.12 -7.71
N TYR A 634 -11.96 -6.76 -8.97
CA TYR A 634 -12.89 -7.05 -10.06
C TYR A 634 -13.04 -8.56 -10.26
N SER A 635 -11.95 -9.29 -10.48
CA SER A 635 -12.02 -10.74 -10.68
C SER A 635 -12.60 -11.46 -9.45
N SER A 636 -12.06 -11.18 -8.26
CA SER A 636 -12.53 -11.84 -7.02
C SER A 636 -14.02 -11.61 -6.73
N THR A 637 -14.56 -10.43 -7.06
CA THR A 637 -15.99 -10.15 -6.88
C THR A 637 -16.82 -10.80 -7.98
N MET A 638 -16.36 -10.77 -9.24
CA MET A 638 -17.08 -11.39 -10.35
C MET A 638 -17.09 -12.92 -10.27
N ASP A 639 -16.05 -13.56 -9.69
CA ASP A 639 -16.01 -15.01 -9.44
C ASP A 639 -17.14 -15.44 -8.48
N ILE A 640 -17.51 -14.58 -7.52
CA ILE A 640 -18.65 -14.80 -6.61
C ILE A 640 -19.98 -14.52 -7.31
N LEU A 641 -20.07 -13.41 -8.06
CA LEU A 641 -21.33 -12.97 -8.65
C LEU A 641 -21.77 -13.81 -9.86
N ARG A 642 -20.83 -14.27 -10.69
CA ARG A 642 -21.14 -14.99 -11.94
C ARG A 642 -21.55 -16.44 -11.69
N ASP A 643 -21.03 -17.08 -10.65
CA ASP A 643 -21.47 -18.42 -10.27
C ASP A 643 -22.85 -18.35 -9.58
N PRO A 644 -23.89 -18.99 -10.13
CA PRO A 644 -25.23 -19.00 -9.53
C PRO A 644 -25.25 -19.61 -8.12
N THR A 645 -24.45 -20.66 -7.88
CA THR A 645 -24.43 -21.36 -6.58
C THR A 645 -23.86 -20.49 -5.47
N HIS A 646 -22.90 -19.62 -5.80
CA HIS A 646 -22.33 -18.65 -4.88
C HIS A 646 -23.28 -17.45 -4.69
N SER A 647 -23.73 -16.85 -5.79
CA SER A 647 -24.51 -15.60 -5.79
C SER A 647 -25.93 -15.73 -5.22
N GLU A 648 -26.59 -16.88 -5.34
CA GLU A 648 -27.89 -17.10 -4.69
C GLU A 648 -27.81 -17.07 -3.16
N ARG A 649 -26.64 -17.45 -2.63
CA ARG A 649 -26.38 -17.56 -1.21
C ARG A 649 -25.85 -16.28 -0.59
N ILE A 650 -24.94 -15.60 -1.27
CA ILE A 650 -24.40 -14.32 -0.82
C ILE A 650 -25.45 -13.22 -1.01
N LYS A 651 -25.79 -12.51 0.07
CA LYS A 651 -26.73 -11.37 0.07
C LYS A 651 -26.03 -10.03 0.03
N SER A 652 -24.78 -9.96 0.48
CA SER A 652 -24.00 -8.72 0.44
C SER A 652 -22.51 -8.94 0.27
N ILE A 653 -21.87 -8.03 -0.45
CA ILE A 653 -20.40 -7.98 -0.59
C ILE A 653 -19.94 -6.56 -0.24
N ALA A 654 -19.00 -6.47 0.70
CA ALA A 654 -18.32 -5.22 1.03
C ALA A 654 -16.97 -5.15 0.30
N ILE A 655 -16.77 -4.12 -0.51
CA ILE A 655 -15.57 -3.93 -1.33
C ILE A 655 -14.69 -2.85 -0.70
N ILE A 656 -13.60 -3.26 -0.06
CA ILE A 656 -12.76 -2.34 0.73
C ILE A 656 -11.78 -1.54 -0.16
N ALA A 657 -11.37 -2.11 -1.29
CA ALA A 657 -10.38 -1.52 -2.18
C ALA A 657 -10.77 -0.11 -2.66
N GLU A 658 -9.85 0.85 -2.54
CA GLU A 658 -9.94 2.16 -3.19
C GLU A 658 -9.21 2.16 -4.54
N GLY A 659 -9.69 2.97 -5.49
CA GLY A 659 -9.08 3.10 -6.81
C GLY A 659 -9.51 2.00 -7.77
N VAL A 660 -10.76 1.56 -7.69
CA VAL A 660 -11.34 0.61 -8.64
C VAL A 660 -11.75 1.38 -9.91
N PRO A 661 -11.36 0.91 -11.11
CA PRO A 661 -11.78 1.52 -12.36
C PRO A 661 -13.30 1.74 -12.45
N GLU A 662 -13.71 2.93 -12.89
CA GLU A 662 -15.11 3.38 -12.95
C GLU A 662 -15.96 2.40 -13.78
N ARG A 663 -15.41 1.89 -14.89
CA ARG A 663 -16.05 0.85 -15.72
C ARG A 663 -16.25 -0.46 -14.96
N HIS A 664 -15.22 -0.95 -14.27
CA HIS A 664 -15.32 -2.17 -13.46
C HIS A 664 -16.31 -2.03 -12.30
N ALA A 665 -16.33 -0.88 -11.62
CA ALA A 665 -17.29 -0.60 -10.56
C ALA A 665 -18.74 -0.67 -11.07
N ARG A 666 -19.01 -0.13 -12.28
CA ARG A 666 -20.31 -0.25 -12.95
C ARG A 666 -20.67 -1.69 -13.28
N GLU A 667 -19.74 -2.46 -13.85
CA GLU A 667 -19.99 -3.87 -14.17
C GLU A 667 -20.32 -4.72 -12.93
N ILE A 668 -19.57 -4.53 -11.84
CA ILE A 668 -19.86 -5.18 -10.55
C ILE A 668 -21.25 -4.78 -10.05
N LEU A 669 -21.55 -3.48 -10.05
CA LEU A 669 -22.85 -2.94 -9.62
C LEU A 669 -24.01 -3.60 -10.38
N TYR A 670 -23.96 -3.61 -11.72
CA TYR A 670 -25.06 -4.10 -12.54
C TYR A 670 -25.21 -5.62 -12.46
N GLU A 671 -24.10 -6.36 -12.40
CA GLU A 671 -24.16 -7.80 -12.15
C GLU A 671 -24.77 -8.10 -10.77
N ALA A 672 -24.36 -7.37 -9.73
CA ALA A 672 -24.88 -7.56 -8.38
C ALA A 672 -26.37 -7.22 -8.28
N GLN A 673 -26.84 -6.15 -8.94
CA GLN A 673 -28.26 -5.81 -9.03
C GLN A 673 -29.07 -6.92 -9.70
N HIS A 674 -28.57 -7.48 -10.79
CA HIS A 674 -29.20 -8.61 -11.48
C HIS A 674 -29.29 -9.86 -10.59
N LYS A 675 -28.27 -10.09 -9.75
CA LYS A 675 -28.22 -11.20 -8.79
C LYS A 675 -28.94 -10.92 -7.46
N GLY A 676 -29.41 -9.70 -7.23
CA GLY A 676 -30.03 -9.30 -5.96
C GLY A 676 -29.04 -9.22 -4.78
N VAL A 677 -27.75 -8.96 -5.06
CA VAL A 677 -26.68 -8.86 -4.06
C VAL A 677 -26.40 -7.38 -3.74
N LEU A 678 -26.40 -7.02 -2.45
CA LEU A 678 -26.05 -5.66 -2.01
C LEU A 678 -24.54 -5.45 -2.02
N ILE A 679 -24.05 -4.48 -2.79
CA ILE A 679 -22.64 -4.07 -2.79
C ILE A 679 -22.44 -2.84 -1.92
N ILE A 680 -21.57 -2.91 -0.91
CA ILE A 680 -21.15 -1.76 -0.09
C ILE A 680 -19.72 -1.40 -0.47
N GLY A 681 -19.49 -0.19 -0.99
CA GLY A 681 -18.22 0.20 -1.63
C GLY A 681 -18.33 0.22 -3.17
N PRO A 682 -17.22 0.31 -3.93
CA PRO A 682 -15.82 0.27 -3.48
C PRO A 682 -15.36 1.50 -2.69
N ALA A 683 -14.08 1.53 -2.31
CA ALA A 683 -13.46 2.63 -1.55
C ALA A 683 -14.18 2.93 -0.23
N THR A 684 -14.51 1.89 0.53
CA THR A 684 -15.22 2.01 1.81
C THR A 684 -14.49 1.28 2.93
N VAL A 685 -14.72 1.73 4.16
CA VAL A 685 -14.42 0.94 5.36
C VAL A 685 -15.48 -0.15 5.61
N GLY A 686 -16.66 0.00 5.00
CA GLY A 686 -17.82 -0.88 5.12
C GLY A 686 -18.95 -0.21 5.90
N GLY A 687 -19.26 -0.76 7.07
CA GLY A 687 -20.34 -0.33 7.92
C GLY A 687 -20.42 -1.13 9.22
N ILE A 688 -21.26 -0.66 10.13
CA ILE A 688 -21.46 -1.27 11.44
C ILE A 688 -22.94 -1.28 11.80
N LYS A 689 -23.43 -2.43 12.23
CA LYS A 689 -24.74 -2.61 12.85
C LYS A 689 -24.52 -3.05 14.30
N PRO A 690 -24.49 -2.11 15.26
CA PRO A 690 -24.26 -2.40 16.67
C PRO A 690 -25.12 -3.53 17.22
N GLY A 691 -24.50 -4.48 17.94
CA GLY A 691 -25.17 -5.67 18.45
C GLY A 691 -25.32 -6.81 17.42
N CYS A 692 -25.05 -6.55 16.13
CA CYS A 692 -25.26 -7.50 15.05
C CYS A 692 -23.99 -7.82 14.28
N PHE A 693 -23.46 -6.90 13.48
CA PHE A 693 -22.36 -7.22 12.56
C PHE A 693 -21.52 -5.99 12.27
N ARG A 694 -20.22 -6.19 12.09
CA ARG A 694 -19.26 -5.16 11.72
C ARG A 694 -18.50 -5.62 10.49
N ILE A 695 -18.42 -4.76 9.48
CA ILE A 695 -17.64 -5.03 8.28
C ILE A 695 -16.18 -4.62 8.53
N GLY A 696 -15.29 -5.61 8.61
CA GLY A 696 -13.84 -5.41 8.66
C GLY A 696 -13.42 -4.41 9.74
N ASN A 697 -12.82 -3.30 9.32
CA ASN A 697 -12.22 -2.33 10.21
C ASN A 697 -13.18 -1.24 10.75
N SER A 698 -14.47 -1.28 10.39
CA SER A 698 -15.44 -0.22 10.74
C SER A 698 -15.59 -0.02 12.26
N GLY A 699 -15.44 1.19 12.76
CA GLY A 699 -15.53 1.49 14.18
C GLY A 699 -14.23 1.35 14.96
N GLY A 700 -13.12 0.94 14.34
CA GLY A 700 -11.80 1.02 14.97
C GLY A 700 -11.48 -0.10 15.95
N MET A 701 -10.59 0.19 16.90
CA MET A 701 -10.25 -0.74 17.97
C MET A 701 -11.37 -0.83 19.01
N MET A 702 -11.27 -1.81 19.91
CA MET A 702 -12.31 -2.06 20.92
C MET A 702 -12.53 -0.88 21.86
N ASP A 703 -11.49 -0.09 22.14
CA ASP A 703 -11.60 1.14 22.92
C ASP A 703 -12.64 2.11 22.32
N ASN A 704 -12.63 2.30 21.00
CA ASN A 704 -13.62 3.13 20.31
C ASN A 704 -14.99 2.46 20.21
N ILE A 705 -15.05 1.13 20.03
CA ILE A 705 -16.32 0.38 20.06
C ILE A 705 -17.03 0.57 21.40
N ILE A 706 -16.29 0.53 22.51
CA ILE A 706 -16.86 0.77 23.84
C ILE A 706 -17.18 2.25 24.05
N ALA A 707 -16.25 3.16 23.71
CA ALA A 707 -16.43 4.60 23.91
C ALA A 707 -17.63 5.16 23.14
N SER A 708 -17.81 4.76 21.87
CA SER A 708 -18.96 5.14 21.04
C SER A 708 -20.20 4.25 21.27
N LYS A 709 -20.12 3.33 22.25
CA LYS A 709 -21.18 2.38 22.63
C LYS A 709 -21.75 1.59 21.44
N LEU A 710 -20.88 1.06 20.59
CA LEU A 710 -21.23 0.34 19.36
C LEU A 710 -21.52 -1.16 19.60
N TYR A 711 -21.44 -1.67 20.82
CA TYR A 711 -21.75 -3.06 21.18
C TYR A 711 -23.27 -3.35 21.35
N ARG A 712 -24.11 -2.32 21.19
CA ARG A 712 -25.58 -2.42 21.26
C ARG A 712 -26.27 -1.40 20.36
N ALA A 713 -27.43 -1.75 19.81
CA ALA A 713 -28.19 -0.90 18.91
C ALA A 713 -28.82 0.30 19.64
N GLY A 714 -28.70 1.48 19.03
CA GLY A 714 -29.54 2.63 19.33
C GLY A 714 -30.70 2.76 18.34
N SER A 715 -31.11 3.98 18.01
CA SER A 715 -32.27 4.24 17.14
C SER A 715 -31.96 5.05 15.88
N VAL A 716 -30.68 5.40 15.66
CA VAL A 716 -30.27 6.31 14.59
C VAL A 716 -29.55 5.55 13.47
N GLY A 717 -30.15 5.52 12.28
CA GLY A 717 -29.48 5.03 11.07
C GLY A 717 -28.68 6.15 10.41
N TYR A 718 -27.47 5.89 9.94
CA TYR A 718 -26.75 6.88 9.12
C TYR A 718 -26.17 6.28 7.84
N VAL A 719 -25.99 7.16 6.86
CA VAL A 719 -25.28 6.87 5.62
C VAL A 719 -24.32 8.01 5.28
N SER A 720 -23.10 7.67 4.89
CA SER A 720 -22.04 8.63 4.52
C SER A 720 -21.24 8.12 3.32
N LYS A 721 -20.59 9.01 2.56
CA LYS A 721 -19.53 8.61 1.61
C LYS A 721 -18.23 8.25 2.33
N SER A 722 -17.81 9.05 3.32
CA SER A 722 -16.50 8.93 3.95
C SER A 722 -16.48 7.90 5.08
N GLY A 723 -15.57 6.93 4.99
CA GLY A 723 -15.32 5.99 6.08
C GLY A 723 -14.70 6.66 7.33
N GLY A 724 -13.92 7.74 7.18
CA GLY A 724 -13.39 8.49 8.32
C GLY A 724 -14.51 9.23 9.07
N MET A 725 -15.40 9.89 8.32
CA MET A 725 -16.52 10.61 8.92
C MET A 725 -17.60 9.68 9.45
N SER A 726 -17.77 8.46 8.92
CA SER A 726 -18.70 7.49 9.53
C SER A 726 -18.32 7.17 10.97
N ASN A 727 -17.03 7.09 11.29
CA ASN A 727 -16.58 6.86 12.66
C ASN A 727 -16.66 8.12 13.53
N GLU A 728 -16.54 9.32 12.94
CA GLU A 728 -16.87 10.56 13.64
C GLU A 728 -18.37 10.66 13.94
N LEU A 729 -19.24 10.21 13.02
CA LEU A 729 -20.68 10.10 13.26
C LEU A 729 -21.00 9.10 14.37
N ASN A 730 -20.32 7.96 14.44
CA ASN A 730 -20.46 7.03 15.57
C ASN A 730 -20.24 7.76 16.91
N ASN A 731 -19.16 8.55 17.00
CA ASN A 731 -18.81 9.34 18.18
C ASN A 731 -19.86 10.42 18.47
N ILE A 732 -20.22 11.26 17.49
CA ILE A 732 -21.23 12.31 17.65
C ILE A 732 -22.56 11.71 18.12
N LEU A 733 -23.02 10.63 17.49
CA LEU A 733 -24.31 10.01 17.82
C LEU A 733 -24.31 9.35 19.20
N SER A 734 -23.16 8.86 19.67
CA SER A 734 -23.02 8.31 21.03
C SER A 734 -23.20 9.37 22.13
N PHE A 735 -22.84 10.62 21.85
CA PHE A 735 -23.00 11.74 22.79
C PHE A 735 -24.37 12.41 22.71
N THR A 736 -24.99 12.40 21.54
CA THR A 736 -26.19 13.20 21.24
C THR A 736 -27.50 12.41 21.27
N THR A 737 -27.43 11.06 21.22
CA THR A 737 -28.59 10.16 21.12
C THR A 737 -28.40 8.89 21.98
N ASN A 738 -29.29 7.88 21.86
CA ASN A 738 -29.04 6.55 22.43
C ASN A 738 -28.02 5.71 21.64
N GLY A 739 -27.56 6.19 20.48
CA GLY A 739 -26.51 5.60 19.66
C GLY A 739 -27.00 5.14 18.28
N VAL A 740 -26.07 4.50 17.56
CA VAL A 740 -26.26 4.06 16.18
C VAL A 740 -27.11 2.78 16.13
N TYR A 741 -28.11 2.75 15.26
CA TYR A 741 -28.85 1.54 14.87
C TYR A 741 -28.10 0.77 13.78
N GLU A 742 -27.78 1.45 12.67
CA GLU A 742 -26.97 0.93 11.56
C GLU A 742 -26.28 2.10 10.86
N GLY A 743 -24.99 1.95 10.58
CA GLY A 743 -24.16 2.97 9.95
C GLY A 743 -23.42 2.41 8.74
N ILE A 744 -23.65 2.98 7.55
CA ILE A 744 -23.01 2.54 6.31
C ILE A 744 -22.17 3.67 5.70
N ALA A 745 -20.93 3.36 5.34
CA ALA A 745 -20.15 4.17 4.43
C ALA A 745 -20.30 3.59 3.01
N ILE A 746 -20.92 4.32 2.07
CA ILE A 746 -21.14 3.82 0.70
C ILE A 746 -19.86 3.79 -0.13
N GLY A 747 -18.86 4.57 0.27
CA GLY A 747 -17.56 4.68 -0.39
C GLY A 747 -17.36 5.97 -1.17
N GLY A 748 -16.10 6.32 -1.42
CA GLY A 748 -15.68 7.57 -2.08
C GLY A 748 -15.59 7.50 -3.62
N ASP A 749 -15.77 6.32 -4.21
CA ASP A 749 -15.72 6.12 -5.66
C ASP A 749 -16.93 6.77 -6.36
N ARG A 750 -16.78 7.13 -7.64
CA ARG A 750 -17.81 7.84 -8.40
C ARG A 750 -19.12 7.05 -8.52
N TYR A 751 -19.01 5.73 -8.68
CA TYR A 751 -20.14 4.81 -8.82
C TYR A 751 -20.13 3.78 -7.68
N PRO A 752 -20.59 4.15 -6.46
CA PRO A 752 -20.69 3.19 -5.38
C PRO A 752 -21.74 2.13 -5.71
N GLY A 753 -21.51 0.89 -5.30
CA GLY A 753 -22.39 -0.27 -5.54
C GLY A 753 -23.78 -0.11 -4.90
N SER A 754 -23.87 0.66 -3.83
CA SER A 754 -25.12 1.11 -3.23
C SER A 754 -25.07 2.62 -2.96
N THR A 755 -26.22 3.28 -3.01
CA THR A 755 -26.33 4.74 -2.92
C THR A 755 -26.99 5.19 -1.63
N PHE A 756 -27.03 6.51 -1.39
CA PHE A 756 -27.71 7.08 -0.22
C PHE A 756 -29.18 6.63 -0.12
N VAL A 757 -29.90 6.72 -1.24
CA VAL A 757 -31.33 6.38 -1.26
C VAL A 757 -31.56 4.89 -0.98
N ASP A 758 -30.68 4.00 -1.45
CA ASP A 758 -30.80 2.56 -1.22
C ASP A 758 -30.77 2.25 0.28
N HIS A 759 -29.85 2.83 1.04
CA HIS A 759 -29.78 2.61 2.49
C HIS A 759 -30.87 3.36 3.27
N LEU A 760 -31.23 4.59 2.88
CA LEU A 760 -32.30 5.33 3.55
C LEU A 760 -33.67 4.67 3.35
N LEU A 761 -33.94 4.05 2.20
CA LEU A 761 -35.17 3.26 2.01
C LEU A 761 -35.20 2.01 2.90
N ARG A 762 -34.05 1.37 3.15
CA ARG A 762 -33.96 0.27 4.13
C ARG A 762 -34.28 0.77 5.54
N TYR A 763 -33.68 1.89 5.93
CA TYR A 763 -33.90 2.50 7.25
C TYR A 763 -35.34 2.98 7.43
N GLU A 764 -35.97 3.54 6.39
CA GLU A 764 -37.39 3.88 6.38
C GLU A 764 -38.25 2.65 6.66
N LYS A 765 -37.95 1.52 6.00
CA LYS A 765 -38.75 0.31 6.14
C LYS A 765 -38.56 -0.39 7.49
N ASP A 766 -37.41 -0.21 8.12
CA ASP A 766 -37.08 -0.86 9.39
C ASP A 766 -37.72 -0.16 10.60
N PRO A 767 -38.64 -0.78 11.35
CA PRO A 767 -39.30 -0.13 12.47
C PRO A 767 -38.36 0.23 13.63
N GLU A 768 -37.17 -0.36 13.74
CA GLU A 768 -36.21 -0.08 14.83
C GLU A 768 -35.38 1.18 14.56
N CYS A 769 -35.23 1.57 13.29
CA CYS A 769 -34.64 2.85 12.92
C CYS A 769 -35.71 3.96 13.03
N LYS A 770 -35.45 4.98 13.86
CA LYS A 770 -36.42 6.05 14.18
C LYS A 770 -36.00 7.41 13.63
N LEU A 771 -34.71 7.60 13.42
CA LEU A 771 -34.09 8.84 12.96
C LEU A 771 -33.00 8.50 11.95
N MET A 772 -32.88 9.28 10.88
CA MET A 772 -31.87 9.08 9.85
C MET A 772 -30.90 10.26 9.78
N VAL A 773 -29.62 9.97 9.52
CA VAL A 773 -28.59 10.97 9.26
C VAL A 773 -27.94 10.72 7.89
N LEU A 774 -27.92 11.75 7.05
CA LEU A 774 -27.29 11.73 5.74
C LEU A 774 -26.09 12.70 5.73
N LEU A 775 -24.88 12.17 5.61
CA LEU A 775 -23.68 12.97 5.40
C LEU A 775 -23.26 12.88 3.93
N GLY A 776 -23.75 13.84 3.15
CA GLY A 776 -23.45 14.03 1.74
C GLY A 776 -22.12 14.74 1.50
N GLU A 777 -21.79 14.98 0.23
CA GLU A 777 -20.53 15.61 -0.16
C GLU A 777 -20.71 16.38 -1.49
N VAL A 778 -19.84 17.36 -1.74
CA VAL A 778 -19.71 18.02 -3.04
C VAL A 778 -19.51 17.01 -4.18
N GLY A 779 -20.07 17.29 -5.36
CA GLY A 779 -19.95 16.46 -6.55
C GLY A 779 -21.06 15.41 -6.69
N GLY A 780 -21.53 15.20 -7.93
CA GLY A 780 -22.65 14.31 -8.25
C GLY A 780 -24.01 14.77 -7.70
N VAL A 781 -25.05 13.98 -7.94
CA VAL A 781 -26.46 14.37 -7.68
C VAL A 781 -27.25 13.34 -6.83
N GLU A 782 -26.57 12.46 -6.11
CA GLU A 782 -27.21 11.37 -5.36
C GLU A 782 -28.14 11.88 -4.24
N GLU A 783 -27.81 13.01 -3.59
CA GLU A 783 -28.66 13.63 -2.58
C GLU A 783 -30.03 14.04 -3.14
N TYR A 784 -30.10 14.47 -4.41
CA TYR A 784 -31.37 14.81 -5.06
C TYR A 784 -32.29 13.61 -5.23
N ARG A 785 -31.76 12.39 -5.36
CA ARG A 785 -32.58 11.18 -5.43
C ARG A 785 -33.27 10.91 -4.09
N VAL A 786 -32.62 11.25 -2.98
CA VAL A 786 -33.23 11.21 -1.64
C VAL A 786 -34.29 12.30 -1.51
N ILE A 787 -34.00 13.53 -1.98
CA ILE A 787 -34.98 14.63 -2.01
C ILE A 787 -36.26 14.21 -2.74
N GLU A 788 -36.13 13.61 -3.92
CA GLU A 788 -37.29 13.14 -4.68
C GLU A 788 -38.04 12.01 -3.96
N ALA A 789 -37.34 11.11 -3.26
CA ALA A 789 -37.99 10.09 -2.44
C ALA A 789 -38.79 10.69 -1.26
N VAL A 790 -38.27 11.75 -0.61
CA VAL A 790 -38.98 12.47 0.45
C VAL A 790 -40.20 13.20 -0.11
N LYS A 791 -40.06 13.94 -1.22
CA LYS A 791 -41.19 14.62 -1.89
C LYS A 791 -42.30 13.67 -2.32
N GLN A 792 -41.94 12.47 -2.77
CA GLN A 792 -42.88 11.42 -3.16
C GLN A 792 -43.53 10.69 -1.97
N GLY A 793 -43.17 11.05 -0.72
CA GLY A 793 -43.67 10.39 0.49
C GLY A 793 -43.15 8.96 0.67
N LYS A 794 -42.09 8.56 -0.05
CA LYS A 794 -41.45 7.24 0.10
C LYS A 794 -40.60 7.15 1.36
N ILE A 795 -40.12 8.30 1.85
CA ILE A 795 -39.39 8.41 3.11
C ILE A 795 -40.11 9.43 3.98
N THR A 796 -40.53 9.00 5.17
CA THR A 796 -41.36 9.81 6.08
C THR A 796 -40.71 10.05 7.44
N LYS A 797 -39.75 9.21 7.83
CA LYS A 797 -38.98 9.43 9.06
C LYS A 797 -38.08 10.67 8.93
N PRO A 798 -37.81 11.36 10.06
CA PRO A 798 -37.00 12.56 10.02
C PRO A 798 -35.56 12.27 9.57
N ILE A 799 -35.03 13.14 8.71
CA ILE A 799 -33.66 13.06 8.20
C ILE A 799 -32.90 14.34 8.59
N VAL A 800 -31.81 14.18 9.33
CA VAL A 800 -30.79 15.23 9.49
C VAL A 800 -29.78 15.08 8.37
N ALA A 801 -29.54 16.14 7.61
CA ALA A 801 -28.69 16.08 6.43
C ALA A 801 -27.67 17.21 6.40
N TRP A 802 -26.45 16.90 5.96
CA TRP A 802 -25.43 17.90 5.66
C TRP A 802 -24.54 17.39 4.51
N ALA A 803 -24.34 18.22 3.49
CA ALA A 803 -23.35 18.02 2.45
C ALA A 803 -22.09 18.83 2.76
N ILE A 804 -20.95 18.16 2.88
CA ILE A 804 -19.63 18.79 3.10
C ILE A 804 -19.04 19.28 1.77
N GLY A 805 -18.13 20.26 1.82
CA GLY A 805 -17.46 20.86 0.66
C GLY A 805 -18.03 22.23 0.28
N THR A 806 -18.57 22.98 1.25
CA THR A 806 -19.06 24.35 1.04
C THR A 806 -17.93 25.32 0.69
N CYS A 807 -16.68 25.01 1.05
CA CYS A 807 -15.52 25.85 0.71
C CYS A 807 -15.19 25.87 -0.80
N ALA A 808 -15.73 24.93 -1.59
CA ALA A 808 -15.39 24.77 -3.01
C ALA A 808 -15.66 26.05 -3.83
N GLY A 809 -16.78 26.73 -3.57
CA GLY A 809 -17.13 27.98 -4.26
C GLY A 809 -16.26 29.18 -3.88
N MET A 810 -15.45 29.06 -2.83
CA MET A 810 -14.54 30.12 -2.37
C MET A 810 -13.15 30.04 -3.01
N PHE A 811 -12.85 28.95 -3.73
CA PHE A 811 -11.59 28.79 -4.44
C PHE A 811 -11.63 29.44 -5.83
N LYS A 812 -10.50 30.00 -6.27
CA LYS A 812 -10.39 30.66 -7.59
C LYS A 812 -10.45 29.68 -8.76
N THR A 813 -10.08 28.43 -8.54
CA THR A 813 -10.01 27.36 -9.54
C THR A 813 -10.71 26.11 -9.01
N GLU A 814 -11.15 25.26 -9.92
CA GLU A 814 -11.75 23.97 -9.56
C GLU A 814 -10.73 23.10 -8.79
N VAL A 815 -11.12 22.67 -7.59
CA VAL A 815 -10.31 21.78 -6.75
C VAL A 815 -10.99 20.42 -6.68
N GLN A 816 -10.28 19.40 -7.16
CA GLN A 816 -10.66 18.00 -6.93
C GLN A 816 -10.31 17.64 -5.48
N PHE A 817 -11.31 17.30 -4.68
CA PHE A 817 -11.11 16.80 -3.31
C PHE A 817 -10.65 15.33 -3.31
N GLY A 818 -10.37 14.77 -2.13
CA GLY A 818 -9.66 13.50 -1.97
C GLY A 818 -10.39 12.31 -2.61
N HIS A 819 -11.69 12.19 -2.36
CA HIS A 819 -12.52 11.13 -2.95
C HIS A 819 -12.70 11.33 -4.46
N ALA A 820 -12.81 10.22 -5.19
CA ALA A 820 -12.93 10.21 -6.65
C ALA A 820 -14.10 11.07 -7.16
N GLY A 821 -15.26 10.94 -6.51
CA GLY A 821 -16.49 11.62 -6.91
C GLY A 821 -16.63 13.07 -6.44
N SER A 822 -15.65 13.61 -5.70
CA SER A 822 -15.77 14.93 -5.05
C SER A 822 -15.25 16.07 -5.92
N LEU A 823 -15.94 16.29 -7.03
CA LEU A 823 -15.73 17.39 -7.97
C LEU A 823 -17.11 17.85 -8.47
N ALA A 824 -17.40 19.14 -8.37
CA ALA A 824 -18.65 19.71 -8.92
C ALA A 824 -18.40 20.16 -10.37
N GLY A 825 -19.11 19.55 -11.33
CA GLY A 825 -19.11 19.99 -12.73
C GLY A 825 -20.14 21.07 -13.05
N SER A 826 -21.05 21.35 -12.12
CA SER A 826 -22.18 22.29 -12.28
C SER A 826 -22.66 22.82 -10.91
N ASP A 827 -23.43 23.92 -10.91
CA ASP A 827 -23.96 24.52 -9.68
C ASP A 827 -24.79 23.55 -8.83
N VAL A 828 -25.56 22.67 -9.47
CA VAL A 828 -26.38 21.67 -8.76
C VAL A 828 -25.55 20.62 -8.04
N GLU A 829 -24.28 20.44 -8.41
CA GLU A 829 -23.37 19.50 -7.73
C GLU A 829 -22.65 20.12 -6.53
N THR A 830 -22.81 21.43 -6.29
CA THR A 830 -22.20 22.13 -5.15
C THR A 830 -22.85 21.71 -3.83
N ALA A 831 -22.04 21.61 -2.77
CA ALA A 831 -22.54 21.26 -1.43
C ALA A 831 -23.59 22.28 -0.93
N GLU A 832 -23.40 23.56 -1.19
CA GLU A 832 -24.35 24.61 -0.83
C GLU A 832 -25.71 24.45 -1.53
N ALA A 833 -25.72 24.19 -2.84
CA ALA A 833 -26.96 23.98 -3.59
C ALA A 833 -27.71 22.75 -3.08
N LYS A 834 -27.00 21.67 -2.77
CA LYS A 834 -27.57 20.45 -2.15
C LYS A 834 -28.16 20.74 -0.78
N ASN A 835 -27.44 21.45 0.09
CA ASN A 835 -27.93 21.81 1.43
C ASN A 835 -29.21 22.66 1.36
N ARG A 836 -29.24 23.67 0.47
CA ARG A 836 -30.46 24.47 0.22
C ARG A 836 -31.62 23.62 -0.30
N ALA A 837 -31.35 22.72 -1.25
CA ALA A 837 -32.37 21.85 -1.82
C ALA A 837 -32.92 20.84 -0.81
N MET A 838 -32.07 20.27 0.04
CA MET A 838 -32.48 19.37 1.12
C MET A 838 -33.34 20.11 2.15
N ALA A 839 -32.94 21.32 2.58
CA ALA A 839 -33.72 22.13 3.50
C ALA A 839 -35.12 22.46 2.93
N ALA A 840 -35.18 22.88 1.66
CA ALA A 840 -36.45 23.16 0.97
C ALA A 840 -37.37 21.94 0.83
N ALA A 841 -36.79 20.73 0.80
CA ALA A 841 -37.52 19.47 0.74
C ALA A 841 -37.99 18.93 2.10
N GLY A 842 -37.70 19.63 3.20
CA GLY A 842 -38.14 19.25 4.55
C GLY A 842 -37.12 18.45 5.37
N PHE A 843 -35.87 18.36 4.92
CA PHE A 843 -34.78 17.79 5.73
C PHE A 843 -34.40 18.77 6.83
N ILE A 844 -33.87 18.26 7.94
CA ILE A 844 -33.30 19.08 9.01
C ILE A 844 -31.83 19.32 8.66
N VAL A 845 -31.50 20.51 8.16
CA VAL A 845 -30.16 20.88 7.72
C VAL A 845 -29.57 21.92 8.68
N PRO A 846 -28.43 21.64 9.35
CA PRO A 846 -27.78 22.61 10.22
C PRO A 846 -27.15 23.76 9.41
N PRO A 847 -26.87 24.94 10.02
CA PRO A 847 -26.18 26.03 9.34
C PRO A 847 -24.74 25.69 8.94
N THR A 848 -23.99 25.02 9.82
CA THR A 848 -22.66 24.47 9.54
C THR A 848 -22.52 23.04 10.06
N PHE A 849 -21.39 22.40 9.75
CA PHE A 849 -21.08 21.06 10.27
C PHE A 849 -20.93 21.07 11.81
N GLU A 850 -20.43 22.16 12.38
CA GLU A 850 -20.27 22.34 13.83
C GLU A 850 -21.60 22.28 14.60
N ASP A 851 -22.69 22.71 13.96
CA ASP A 851 -24.04 22.74 14.55
C ASP A 851 -24.77 21.39 14.45
N LEU A 852 -24.19 20.41 13.74
CA LEU A 852 -24.77 19.08 13.54
C LEU A 852 -25.09 18.36 14.87
N PRO A 853 -24.18 18.31 15.88
CA PRO A 853 -24.46 17.63 17.15
C PRO A 853 -25.63 18.24 17.93
N GLU A 854 -25.72 19.57 17.98
CA GLU A 854 -26.82 20.27 18.67
C GLU A 854 -28.16 20.02 17.97
N THR A 855 -28.17 20.08 16.64
CA THR A 855 -29.35 19.82 15.81
C THR A 855 -29.88 18.40 16.01
N ILE A 856 -29.00 17.40 16.01
CA ILE A 856 -29.35 16.00 16.29
C ILE A 856 -29.92 15.85 17.71
N THR A 857 -29.29 16.48 18.70
CA THR A 857 -29.71 16.40 20.10
C THR A 857 -31.14 16.93 20.30
N LYS A 858 -31.45 18.11 19.76
CA LYS A 858 -32.78 18.72 19.85
C LYS A 858 -33.85 17.83 19.24
N LEU A 859 -33.59 17.28 18.06
CA LEU A 859 -34.51 16.39 17.35
C LEU A 859 -34.72 15.08 18.12
N TYR A 860 -33.64 14.44 18.57
CA TYR A 860 -33.70 13.20 19.34
C TYR A 860 -34.53 13.38 20.62
N GLN A 861 -34.28 14.45 21.40
CA GLN A 861 -35.06 14.76 22.60
C GLN A 861 -36.54 14.96 22.30
N SER A 862 -36.87 15.63 21.18
CA SER A 862 -38.27 15.77 20.74
C SER A 862 -38.92 14.42 20.44
N LEU A 863 -38.21 13.49 19.80
CA LEU A 863 -38.71 12.14 19.50
C LEU A 863 -38.87 11.28 20.75
N VAL A 864 -38.02 11.46 21.76
CA VAL A 864 -38.17 10.82 23.07
C VAL A 864 -39.38 11.37 23.82
N GLN A 865 -39.57 12.69 23.84
CA GLN A 865 -40.74 13.32 24.47
C GLN A 865 -42.07 12.90 23.83
N LYS A 866 -42.08 12.66 22.51
CA LYS A 866 -43.24 12.14 21.77
C LYS A 866 -43.48 10.63 21.96
N GLY A 867 -42.57 9.92 22.62
CA GLY A 867 -42.64 8.45 22.79
C GLY A 867 -42.27 7.65 21.54
N THR A 868 -41.80 8.29 20.46
CA THR A 868 -41.34 7.61 19.24
C THR A 868 -40.07 6.78 19.51
N ILE A 869 -39.20 7.30 20.37
CA ILE A 869 -38.00 6.63 20.85
C ILE A 869 -38.16 6.38 22.35
N VAL A 870 -38.02 5.11 22.76
CA VAL A 870 -37.99 4.70 24.16
C VAL A 870 -36.58 4.17 24.46
N PRO A 871 -35.71 4.99 25.09
CA PRO A 871 -34.36 4.57 25.41
C PRO A 871 -34.36 3.31 26.30
N GLN A 872 -33.54 2.33 25.94
CA GLN A 872 -33.36 1.12 26.73
C GLN A 872 -32.31 1.33 27.82
N ALA A 873 -32.37 0.50 28.87
CA ALA A 873 -31.34 0.48 29.89
C ALA A 873 -29.99 0.06 29.28
N GLU A 874 -28.92 0.75 29.69
CA GLU A 874 -27.57 0.43 29.26
C GLU A 874 -27.15 -0.93 29.84
N ARG A 875 -26.49 -1.76 29.04
CA ARG A 875 -25.90 -3.03 29.48
C ARG A 875 -24.39 -2.92 29.44
N GLU A 876 -23.71 -3.53 30.40
CA GLU A 876 -22.25 -3.64 30.35
C GLU A 876 -21.84 -4.73 29.35
N PRO A 877 -20.91 -4.46 28.43
CA PRO A 877 -20.39 -5.46 27.52
C PRO A 877 -19.46 -6.45 28.26
N PRO A 878 -19.34 -7.70 27.78
CA PRO A 878 -18.34 -8.64 28.28
C PRO A 878 -16.92 -8.04 28.25
N VAL A 879 -16.14 -8.29 29.30
CA VAL A 879 -14.76 -7.81 29.40
C VAL A 879 -13.86 -8.68 28.54
N ILE A 880 -13.19 -8.06 27.56
CA ILE A 880 -12.14 -8.69 26.77
C ILE A 880 -10.78 -8.30 27.36
N PRO A 881 -9.86 -9.25 27.61
CA PRO A 881 -8.52 -8.93 28.08
C PRO A 881 -7.79 -7.99 27.12
N MET A 882 -6.96 -7.12 27.68
CA MET A 882 -6.08 -6.29 26.86
C MET A 882 -5.03 -7.16 26.16
N ASP A 883 -4.80 -6.90 24.88
CA ASP A 883 -3.74 -7.56 24.12
C ASP A 883 -2.36 -7.32 24.79
N TYR A 884 -1.55 -8.37 24.88
CA TYR A 884 -0.24 -8.32 25.53
C TYR A 884 0.69 -7.27 24.92
N LYS A 885 0.71 -7.15 23.58
CA LYS A 885 1.53 -6.17 22.89
C LYS A 885 1.10 -4.76 23.26
N TRP A 886 -0.21 -4.52 23.29
CA TRP A 886 -0.75 -3.21 23.67
C TRP A 886 -0.47 -2.85 25.13
N ALA A 887 -0.66 -3.79 26.06
CA ALA A 887 -0.33 -3.57 27.48
C ALA A 887 1.17 -3.30 27.70
N THR A 888 2.04 -3.94 26.89
CA THR A 888 3.49 -3.71 26.92
C THR A 888 3.85 -2.32 26.38
N GLU A 889 3.25 -1.92 25.25
CA GLU A 889 3.46 -0.60 24.62
C GLU A 889 3.02 0.55 25.56
N LEU A 890 1.90 0.38 26.27
CA LEU A 890 1.44 1.31 27.30
C LEU A 890 2.27 1.29 28.60
N GLY A 891 3.18 0.32 28.76
CA GLY A 891 3.99 0.15 29.97
C GLY A 891 3.19 -0.35 31.19
N LEU A 892 2.02 -0.96 30.98
CA LEU A 892 1.17 -1.51 32.04
C LEU A 892 1.71 -2.85 32.56
N ILE A 893 2.42 -3.59 31.71
CA ILE A 893 3.04 -4.86 32.03
C ILE A 893 4.52 -4.86 31.64
N ARG A 894 5.30 -5.69 32.35
CA ARG A 894 6.70 -5.97 32.02
C ARG A 894 6.87 -7.48 31.89
N LYS A 895 7.51 -7.93 30.82
CA LYS A 895 7.96 -9.31 30.67
C LYS A 895 9.48 -9.30 30.53
N PRO A 896 10.21 -10.07 31.35
CA PRO A 896 11.65 -10.19 31.19
C PRO A 896 11.96 -10.79 29.81
N ALA A 897 12.96 -10.23 29.13
CA ALA A 897 13.43 -10.79 27.87
C ALA A 897 14.01 -12.19 28.13
N ALA A 898 13.54 -13.19 27.37
CA ALA A 898 14.03 -14.56 27.49
C ALA A 898 15.43 -14.75 26.90
N PHE A 899 15.84 -13.83 26.01
CA PHE A 899 17.10 -13.90 25.28
C PHE A 899 17.80 -12.55 25.30
N ILE A 900 19.14 -12.59 25.32
CA ILE A 900 20.01 -11.43 25.19
C ILE A 900 20.92 -11.70 23.99
N SER A 901 20.86 -10.85 22.97
CA SER A 901 21.80 -10.82 21.84
C SER A 901 22.51 -9.47 21.84
N THR A 902 23.81 -9.47 21.55
CA THR A 902 24.62 -8.23 21.58
C THR A 902 25.53 -8.06 20.37
N ILE A 903 25.44 -8.94 19.37
CA ILE A 903 26.35 -8.95 18.21
C ILE A 903 25.76 -8.23 16.99
N SER A 904 24.43 -8.20 16.86
CA SER A 904 23.73 -7.55 15.76
C SER A 904 22.36 -7.02 16.21
N ASP A 905 21.88 -5.97 15.53
CA ASP A 905 20.50 -5.47 15.68
C ASP A 905 19.92 -5.15 14.30
N GLU A 906 18.91 -5.91 13.90
CA GLU A 906 18.20 -5.80 12.62
C GLU A 906 16.88 -5.05 12.71
N ARG A 907 16.46 -4.62 13.91
CA ARG A 907 15.14 -4.01 14.14
C ARG A 907 15.07 -2.55 13.72
N GLY A 908 16.23 -1.90 13.55
CA GLY A 908 16.37 -0.51 13.15
C GLY A 908 16.11 -0.27 11.66
N GLN A 909 16.36 0.96 11.21
CA GLN A 909 16.28 1.32 9.78
C GLN A 909 17.41 0.67 8.96
N GLU A 910 18.54 0.40 9.59
CA GLU A 910 19.67 -0.32 9.02
C GLU A 910 20.13 -1.41 9.98
N LEU A 911 20.69 -2.48 9.41
CA LEU A 911 21.36 -3.53 10.16
C LEU A 911 22.59 -2.97 10.87
N LEU A 912 22.73 -3.27 12.16
CA LEU A 912 23.90 -2.94 12.96
C LEU A 912 24.71 -4.21 13.27
N TYR A 913 26.04 -4.15 13.07
CA TYR A 913 27.00 -5.13 13.57
C TYR A 913 27.79 -4.51 14.72
N ALA A 914 27.56 -5.02 15.94
CA ALA A 914 28.10 -4.47 17.18
C ALA A 914 28.01 -2.93 17.28
N GLY A 915 26.88 -2.37 16.81
CA GLY A 915 26.62 -0.93 16.82
C GLY A 915 27.11 -0.16 15.58
N MET A 916 27.92 -0.75 14.71
CA MET A 916 28.30 -0.16 13.42
C MET A 916 27.23 -0.43 12.37
N ARG A 917 26.77 0.60 11.66
CA ARG A 917 25.81 0.43 10.56
C ARG A 917 26.42 -0.37 9.42
N ILE A 918 25.61 -1.19 8.78
CA ILE A 918 26.05 -1.96 7.61
C ILE A 918 26.57 -1.03 6.49
N SER A 919 26.00 0.16 6.35
CA SER A 919 26.49 1.19 5.41
C SER A 919 27.91 1.65 5.74
N ASP A 920 28.22 1.87 7.02
CA ASP A 920 29.56 2.27 7.48
C ASP A 920 30.57 1.12 7.35
N VAL A 921 30.15 -0.14 7.54
CA VAL A 921 30.99 -1.33 7.30
C VAL A 921 31.57 -1.34 5.87
N PHE A 922 30.73 -1.05 4.86
CA PHE A 922 31.18 -0.98 3.47
C PHE A 922 31.90 0.32 3.15
N LYS A 923 31.44 1.46 3.69
CA LYS A 923 32.07 2.76 3.47
C LYS A 923 33.52 2.81 3.95
N GLU A 924 33.80 2.09 5.03
CA GLU A 924 35.12 2.08 5.67
C GLU A 924 36.00 0.87 5.26
N ASP A 925 35.53 0.05 4.31
CA ASP A 925 36.25 -1.08 3.71
C ASP A 925 36.96 -1.99 4.73
N ILE A 926 36.25 -2.37 5.80
CA ILE A 926 36.86 -3.13 6.90
C ILE A 926 37.07 -4.62 6.59
N GLY A 927 36.58 -5.10 5.44
CA GLY A 927 36.76 -6.47 4.95
C GLY A 927 36.02 -7.54 5.76
N LEU A 928 36.21 -8.81 5.36
CA LEU A 928 35.60 -9.95 6.04
C LEU A 928 36.19 -10.14 7.44
N GLY A 929 37.49 -9.88 7.60
CA GLY A 929 38.14 -9.90 8.91
C GLY A 929 37.58 -8.85 9.86
N GLY A 930 37.21 -7.66 9.35
CA GLY A 930 36.53 -6.62 10.12
C GLY A 930 35.11 -6.99 10.52
N VAL A 931 34.36 -7.68 9.66
CA VAL A 931 33.03 -8.20 10.00
C VAL A 931 33.11 -9.28 11.08
N VAL A 932 34.05 -10.24 10.95
CA VAL A 932 34.31 -11.24 12.00
C VAL A 932 34.70 -10.55 13.30
N SER A 933 35.52 -9.50 13.23
CA SER A 933 35.91 -8.70 14.38
C SER A 933 34.71 -8.09 15.11
N LEU A 934 33.78 -7.48 14.39
CA LEU A 934 32.58 -6.90 14.99
C LEU A 934 31.65 -7.97 15.57
N LEU A 935 31.40 -9.06 14.84
CA LEU A 935 30.42 -10.07 15.27
C LEU A 935 30.93 -10.96 16.39
N TRP A 936 32.20 -11.36 16.37
CA TRP A 936 32.73 -12.33 17.34
C TRP A 936 33.32 -11.64 18.56
N PHE A 937 33.96 -10.49 18.36
CA PHE A 937 34.67 -9.77 19.43
C PHE A 937 33.95 -8.51 19.88
N LYS A 938 32.97 -8.02 19.12
CA LYS A 938 32.32 -6.71 19.36
C LYS A 938 33.31 -5.56 19.45
N ARG A 939 34.43 -5.67 18.73
CA ARG A 939 35.48 -4.67 18.64
C ARG A 939 35.78 -4.38 17.18
N ARG A 940 36.27 -3.18 16.93
CA ARG A 940 36.89 -2.84 15.65
C ARG A 940 38.39 -3.09 15.77
N LEU A 941 38.84 -4.25 15.34
CA LEU A 941 40.26 -4.60 15.40
C LEU A 941 41.09 -3.77 14.41
N PRO A 942 42.39 -3.56 14.70
CA PRO A 942 43.31 -2.92 13.77
C PRO A 942 43.39 -3.66 12.42
N LEU A 943 43.73 -2.95 11.35
CA LEU A 943 43.75 -3.49 9.99
C LEU A 943 44.69 -4.71 9.83
N TYR A 944 45.81 -4.74 10.54
CA TYR A 944 46.71 -5.90 10.49
C TYR A 944 46.07 -7.14 11.12
N ALA A 945 45.26 -6.96 12.16
CA ALA A 945 44.58 -8.05 12.85
C ALA A 945 43.41 -8.58 12.02
N THR A 946 42.65 -7.71 11.34
CA THR A 946 41.58 -8.14 10.43
C THR A 946 42.14 -8.88 9.21
N LYS A 947 43.24 -8.37 8.62
CA LYS A 947 43.95 -9.06 7.53
C LYS A 947 44.57 -10.39 7.97
N PHE A 948 45.07 -10.48 9.22
CA PHE A 948 45.54 -11.74 9.77
C PHE A 948 44.41 -12.77 9.88
N ILE A 949 43.23 -12.37 10.35
CA ILE A 949 42.03 -13.23 10.40
C ILE A 949 41.67 -13.74 9.00
N GLU A 950 41.65 -12.87 7.99
CA GLU A 950 41.39 -13.27 6.60
C GLU A 950 42.45 -14.26 6.09
N MET A 951 43.72 -14.02 6.39
CA MET A 951 44.81 -14.94 6.06
C MET A 951 44.60 -16.32 6.69
N VAL A 952 44.18 -16.39 7.96
CA VAL A 952 43.85 -17.66 8.63
C VAL A 952 42.72 -18.39 7.90
N LEU A 953 41.66 -17.69 7.50
CA LEU A 953 40.56 -18.29 6.74
C LEU A 953 41.02 -18.85 5.39
N MET A 954 41.91 -18.14 4.69
CA MET A 954 42.48 -18.60 3.42
C MET A 954 43.37 -19.84 3.60
N LEU A 955 44.24 -19.86 4.61
CA LEU A 955 45.17 -20.97 4.87
C LEU A 955 44.46 -22.24 5.36
N THR A 956 43.29 -22.09 5.99
CA THR A 956 42.48 -23.20 6.51
C THR A 956 41.34 -23.62 5.57
N ALA A 957 41.21 -22.98 4.41
CA ALA A 957 40.09 -23.17 3.49
C ALA A 957 39.90 -24.64 3.07
N ASP A 958 40.97 -25.31 2.62
CA ASP A 958 40.93 -26.72 2.26
C ASP A 958 42.30 -27.42 2.44
N HIS A 959 42.29 -28.76 2.50
CA HIS A 959 43.49 -29.61 2.61
C HIS A 959 43.30 -30.95 1.88
N GLY A 960 42.45 -30.95 0.86
CA GLY A 960 42.17 -32.11 0.00
C GLY A 960 41.14 -33.08 0.57
N PRO A 961 40.67 -34.03 -0.27
CA PRO A 961 39.48 -34.83 -0.01
C PRO A 961 39.69 -35.98 1.01
N ALA A 962 40.93 -36.25 1.40
CA ALA A 962 41.29 -37.39 2.25
C ALA A 962 41.11 -37.12 3.75
N VAL A 963 40.88 -35.86 4.15
CA VAL A 963 40.62 -35.53 5.54
C VAL A 963 39.17 -35.90 5.91
N SER A 964 38.95 -36.30 7.16
CA SER A 964 37.67 -36.85 7.64
C SER A 964 36.45 -36.03 7.23
N GLY A 965 36.50 -34.71 7.39
CA GLY A 965 35.36 -33.85 7.06
C GLY A 965 35.11 -33.69 5.55
N ALA A 966 36.17 -33.66 4.74
CA ALA A 966 36.03 -33.58 3.29
C ALA A 966 35.46 -34.90 2.74
N MET A 967 35.96 -36.04 3.23
CA MET A 967 35.45 -37.36 2.87
C MET A 967 33.97 -37.52 3.25
N ASN A 968 33.57 -37.13 4.47
CA ASN A 968 32.17 -37.19 4.89
C ASN A 968 31.27 -36.28 4.06
N THR A 969 31.74 -35.09 3.67
CA THR A 969 31.01 -34.18 2.78
C THR A 969 30.82 -34.80 1.40
N ILE A 970 31.87 -35.40 0.84
CA ILE A 970 31.84 -36.09 -0.46
C ILE A 970 30.88 -37.28 -0.43
N VAL A 971 30.96 -38.13 0.60
CA VAL A 971 30.08 -39.31 0.74
C VAL A 971 28.62 -38.89 0.87
N ALA A 972 28.31 -37.89 1.71
CA ALA A 972 26.95 -37.38 1.86
C ALA A 972 26.42 -36.76 0.55
N THR A 973 27.27 -36.02 -0.17
CA THR A 973 26.91 -35.44 -1.47
C THR A 973 26.59 -36.51 -2.51
N ARG A 974 27.45 -37.54 -2.58
CA ARG A 974 27.27 -38.71 -3.46
C ARG A 974 26.04 -39.55 -3.09
N ALA A 975 25.61 -39.49 -1.83
CA ALA A 975 24.34 -40.07 -1.38
C ALA A 975 23.10 -39.24 -1.75
N GLY A 976 23.25 -38.21 -2.60
CA GLY A 976 22.15 -37.41 -3.12
C GLY A 976 21.67 -36.30 -2.20
N LYS A 977 22.39 -36.03 -1.09
CA LYS A 977 22.01 -34.97 -0.14
C LYS A 977 22.23 -33.57 -0.72
N ASP A 978 21.56 -32.60 -0.10
CA ASP A 978 21.70 -31.17 -0.38
C ASP A 978 22.99 -30.60 0.22
N LEU A 979 23.30 -29.34 -0.12
CA LEU A 979 24.52 -28.65 0.30
C LEU A 979 24.64 -28.58 1.83
N ILE A 980 23.57 -28.24 2.53
CA ILE A 980 23.59 -28.02 3.98
C ILE A 980 23.81 -29.34 4.70
N SER A 981 23.05 -30.38 4.33
CA SER A 981 23.23 -31.73 4.90
C SER A 981 24.64 -32.27 4.65
N SER A 982 25.20 -32.05 3.46
CA SER A 982 26.54 -32.53 3.10
C SER A 982 27.63 -31.78 3.86
N LEU A 983 27.53 -30.46 3.94
CA LEU A 983 28.45 -29.62 4.70
C LEU A 983 28.41 -29.99 6.19
N ALA A 984 27.21 -30.11 6.78
CA ALA A 984 27.04 -30.48 8.19
C ALA A 984 27.67 -31.84 8.49
N SER A 985 27.49 -32.84 7.61
CA SER A 985 28.14 -34.16 7.72
C SER A 985 29.67 -34.06 7.82
N GLY A 986 30.27 -33.15 7.06
CA GLY A 986 31.71 -32.88 7.13
C GLY A 986 32.10 -32.11 8.39
N LEU A 987 31.39 -31.03 8.72
CA LEU A 987 31.69 -30.17 9.86
C LEU A 987 31.56 -30.90 11.21
N LEU A 988 30.64 -31.85 11.34
CA LEU A 988 30.48 -32.67 12.54
C LEU A 988 31.67 -33.60 12.82
N THR A 989 32.61 -33.73 11.87
CA THR A 989 33.88 -34.42 12.12
C THR A 989 34.93 -33.54 12.81
N ILE A 990 34.73 -32.21 12.80
CA ILE A 990 35.65 -31.26 13.41
C ILE A 990 35.51 -31.33 14.94
N GLY A 991 36.63 -31.56 15.62
CA GLY A 991 36.72 -31.76 17.06
C GLY A 991 38.15 -32.11 17.49
N SER A 992 38.32 -32.79 18.61
CA SER A 992 39.64 -33.02 19.23
C SER A 992 40.66 -33.75 18.33
N ARG A 993 40.21 -34.64 17.43
CA ARG A 993 41.10 -35.39 16.53
C ARG A 993 41.29 -34.77 15.14
N PHE A 994 40.35 -33.95 14.69
CA PHE A 994 40.39 -33.29 13.38
C PHE A 994 39.98 -31.82 13.55
N GLY A 995 40.93 -30.89 13.37
CA GLY A 995 40.69 -29.46 13.52
C GLY A 995 40.86 -28.88 14.93
N GLY A 996 40.97 -29.71 15.97
CA GLY A 996 41.18 -29.26 17.37
C GLY A 996 42.63 -28.89 17.74
N ALA A 997 43.60 -29.05 16.82
CA ALA A 997 45.01 -28.81 17.09
C ALA A 997 45.34 -27.33 17.36
N LEU A 998 44.56 -26.38 16.80
CA LEU A 998 44.78 -24.95 17.01
C LEU A 998 44.53 -24.57 18.47
N ASP A 999 43.41 -25.01 19.03
CA ASP A 999 42.98 -24.67 20.39
C ASP A 999 43.89 -25.32 21.43
N GLU A 1000 44.25 -26.60 21.22
CA GLU A 1000 45.17 -27.32 22.10
C GLU A 1000 46.58 -26.71 22.06
N ALA A 1001 47.10 -26.35 20.88
CA ALA A 1001 48.39 -25.67 20.76
C ALA A 1001 48.38 -24.32 21.48
N ALA A 1002 47.35 -23.49 21.25
CA ALA A 1002 47.20 -22.20 21.93
C ALA A 1002 47.24 -22.36 23.45
N SER A 1003 46.47 -23.33 23.99
CA SER A 1003 46.43 -23.62 25.43
C SER A 1003 47.79 -24.09 25.97
N MET A 1004 48.45 -25.06 25.31
CA MET A 1004 49.71 -25.64 25.76
C MET A 1004 50.85 -24.62 25.80
N PHE A 1005 51.05 -23.86 24.71
CA PHE A 1005 52.11 -22.86 24.63
C PHE A 1005 51.87 -21.69 25.59
N THR A 1006 50.63 -21.21 25.67
CA THR A 1006 50.26 -20.13 26.59
C THR A 1006 50.50 -20.53 28.05
N SER A 1007 50.01 -21.71 28.46
CA SER A 1007 50.20 -22.23 29.81
C SER A 1007 51.68 -22.43 30.17
N ALA A 1008 52.50 -22.87 29.22
CA ALA A 1008 53.93 -23.06 29.46
C ALA A 1008 54.67 -21.74 29.65
N ARG A 1009 54.38 -20.75 28.78
CA ARG A 1009 54.95 -19.40 28.86
C ARG A 1009 54.53 -18.69 30.14
N ASP A 1010 53.23 -18.72 30.47
CA ASP A 1010 52.67 -17.97 31.60
C ASP A 1010 53.12 -18.54 32.96
N ARG A 1011 53.47 -19.84 33.01
CA ARG A 1011 54.11 -20.46 34.18
C ARG A 1011 55.63 -20.19 34.28
N GLY A 1012 56.19 -19.44 33.33
CA GLY A 1012 57.62 -19.10 33.30
C GLY A 1012 58.54 -20.28 32.96
N LEU A 1013 58.02 -21.35 32.35
CA LEU A 1013 58.84 -22.49 31.95
C LEU A 1013 59.77 -22.10 30.80
N THR A 1014 61.04 -22.47 30.86
CA THR A 1014 61.92 -22.35 29.70
C THR A 1014 61.47 -23.31 28.58
N PRO A 1015 61.76 -23.04 27.29
CA PRO A 1015 61.41 -23.94 26.19
C PRO A 1015 61.89 -25.38 26.39
N ARG A 1016 63.06 -25.58 27.01
CA ARG A 1016 63.61 -26.91 27.31
C ARG A 1016 62.84 -27.60 28.44
N GLU A 1017 62.51 -26.89 29.51
CA GLU A 1017 61.69 -27.43 30.60
C GLU A 1017 60.29 -27.82 30.13
N PHE A 1018 59.66 -27.02 29.26
CA PHE A 1018 58.36 -27.35 28.68
C PHE A 1018 58.41 -28.64 27.85
N VAL A 1019 59.43 -28.81 27.00
CA VAL A 1019 59.63 -30.04 26.22
C VAL A 1019 59.87 -31.25 27.11
N ASP A 1020 60.68 -31.10 28.16
CA ASP A 1020 61.01 -32.20 29.07
C ASP A 1020 59.83 -32.58 29.98
N GLN A 1021 59.04 -31.61 30.43
CA GLN A 1021 57.80 -31.86 31.17
C GLN A 1021 56.76 -32.58 30.30
N SER A 1022 56.58 -32.16 29.05
CA SER A 1022 55.66 -32.81 28.10
C SER A 1022 56.07 -34.27 27.86
N ARG A 1023 57.37 -34.53 27.67
CA ARG A 1023 57.91 -35.88 27.56
C ARG A 1023 57.66 -36.71 28.83
N LYS A 1024 57.94 -36.16 30.02
CA LYS A 1024 57.70 -36.86 31.30
C LYS A 1024 56.22 -37.20 31.51
N ALA A 1025 55.32 -36.33 31.06
CA ALA A 1025 53.88 -36.55 31.09
C ALA A 1025 53.37 -37.48 29.98
N ASN A 1026 54.26 -38.01 29.13
CA ASN A 1026 53.93 -38.81 27.94
C ASN A 1026 52.93 -38.11 26.99
N LYS A 1027 53.06 -36.79 26.84
CA LYS A 1027 52.24 -35.96 25.95
C LYS A 1027 53.08 -35.36 24.84
N LEU A 1028 52.59 -35.47 23.61
CA LEU A 1028 53.14 -34.73 22.47
C LEU A 1028 52.76 -33.25 22.58
N ILE A 1029 53.61 -32.36 22.05
CA ILE A 1029 53.31 -30.93 22.02
C ILE A 1029 52.43 -30.65 20.81
N SER A 1030 51.18 -30.28 21.06
CA SER A 1030 50.23 -29.93 19.99
C SER A 1030 50.76 -28.71 19.22
N GLY A 1031 50.66 -28.75 17.89
CA GLY A 1031 51.27 -27.75 17.02
C GLY A 1031 52.74 -27.99 16.63
N ILE A 1032 53.41 -29.02 17.17
CA ILE A 1032 54.77 -29.42 16.78
C ILE A 1032 54.75 -30.76 16.03
N GLY A 1033 55.40 -30.77 14.86
CA GLY A 1033 55.60 -31.96 14.04
C GLY A 1033 54.87 -31.91 12.72
N HIS A 1034 55.54 -32.42 11.68
CA HIS A 1034 54.99 -32.59 10.35
C HIS A 1034 55.40 -33.96 9.76
N LYS A 1035 54.57 -34.54 8.87
CA LYS A 1035 54.84 -35.84 8.23
C LYS A 1035 55.97 -35.80 7.19
N ILE A 1036 56.00 -34.75 6.37
CA ILE A 1036 56.94 -34.57 5.23
C ILE A 1036 57.91 -33.39 5.42
N LYS A 1037 57.39 -32.21 5.80
CA LYS A 1037 58.17 -30.98 6.02
C LYS A 1037 59.14 -31.10 7.20
N SER A 1038 60.27 -30.41 7.08
CA SER A 1038 61.38 -30.40 8.05
C SER A 1038 62.08 -29.04 8.05
N VAL A 1039 63.09 -28.87 8.90
CA VAL A 1039 63.89 -27.63 8.94
C VAL A 1039 64.46 -27.25 7.57
N ASN A 1040 64.86 -28.23 6.76
CA ASN A 1040 65.45 -28.01 5.42
C ASN A 1040 64.40 -27.92 4.30
N ASN A 1041 63.15 -28.27 4.57
CA ASN A 1041 62.02 -28.20 3.65
C ASN A 1041 60.82 -27.60 4.42
N PRO A 1042 60.78 -26.27 4.60
CA PRO A 1042 59.80 -25.63 5.46
C PRO A 1042 58.37 -25.73 4.89
N ASP A 1043 57.38 -25.65 5.77
CA ASP A 1043 55.99 -25.44 5.37
C ASP A 1043 55.79 -23.97 4.98
N LEU A 1044 55.55 -23.71 3.69
CA LEU A 1044 55.42 -22.35 3.17
C LEU A 1044 54.26 -21.59 3.82
N ARG A 1045 53.20 -22.27 4.28
CA ARG A 1045 52.08 -21.62 4.98
C ARG A 1045 52.54 -21.03 6.31
N VAL A 1046 53.40 -21.77 7.01
CA VAL A 1046 53.99 -21.35 8.29
C VAL A 1046 54.92 -20.15 8.06
N GLU A 1047 55.72 -20.16 6.99
CA GLU A 1047 56.60 -19.03 6.67
C GLU A 1047 55.81 -17.75 6.32
N LEU A 1048 54.73 -17.85 5.55
CA LEU A 1048 53.83 -16.72 5.26
C LEU A 1048 53.25 -16.09 6.54
N VAL A 1049 52.81 -16.93 7.48
CA VAL A 1049 52.29 -16.48 8.79
C VAL A 1049 53.39 -15.77 9.59
N LYS A 1050 54.59 -16.36 9.68
CA LYS A 1050 55.73 -15.77 10.41
C LYS A 1050 56.14 -14.42 9.83
N GLU A 1051 56.29 -14.31 8.51
CA GLU A 1051 56.66 -13.07 7.83
C GLU A 1051 55.60 -11.98 8.06
N TYR A 1052 54.32 -12.33 7.96
CA TYR A 1052 53.24 -11.38 8.19
C TYR A 1052 53.25 -10.87 9.63
N VAL A 1053 53.33 -11.77 10.61
CA VAL A 1053 53.28 -11.42 12.04
C VAL A 1053 54.48 -10.58 12.44
N ARG A 1054 55.71 -10.98 12.09
CA ARG A 1054 56.93 -10.21 12.39
C ARG A 1054 56.92 -8.81 11.80
N LYS A 1055 56.31 -8.65 10.62
CA LYS A 1055 56.26 -7.35 9.93
C LYS A 1055 55.21 -6.40 10.52
N ASN A 1056 54.07 -6.93 10.98
CA ASN A 1056 52.89 -6.10 11.26
C ASN A 1056 52.43 -6.11 12.72
N PHE A 1057 52.77 -7.13 13.52
CA PHE A 1057 52.30 -7.20 14.90
C PHE A 1057 53.16 -6.33 15.83
N PRO A 1058 52.56 -5.69 16.83
CA PRO A 1058 53.31 -4.90 17.82
C PRO A 1058 54.18 -5.76 18.74
N SER A 1059 53.75 -7.00 19.01
CA SER A 1059 54.48 -8.01 19.77
C SER A 1059 54.12 -9.41 19.23
N HIS A 1060 55.07 -10.33 19.35
CA HIS A 1060 54.97 -11.72 18.89
C HIS A 1060 55.69 -12.65 19.88
N SER A 1061 55.53 -12.35 21.18
CA SER A 1061 56.30 -12.99 22.24
C SER A 1061 55.95 -14.47 22.43
N LEU A 1062 54.72 -14.90 22.16
CA LEU A 1062 54.36 -16.32 22.20
C LEU A 1062 54.89 -17.05 20.97
N LEU A 1063 54.85 -16.41 19.80
CA LEU A 1063 55.49 -16.94 18.59
C LEU A 1063 56.99 -17.15 18.82
N ASP A 1064 57.71 -16.20 19.41
CA ASP A 1064 59.14 -16.34 19.71
C ASP A 1064 59.42 -17.48 20.69
N TYR A 1065 58.58 -17.63 21.72
CA TYR A 1065 58.63 -18.76 22.64
C TYR A 1065 58.42 -20.10 21.91
N ALA A 1066 57.41 -20.19 21.04
CA ALA A 1066 57.13 -21.38 20.25
C ALA A 1066 58.25 -21.74 19.27
N LEU A 1067 58.90 -20.75 18.65
CA LEU A 1067 60.08 -20.94 17.80
C LEU A 1067 61.30 -21.39 18.60
N ALA A 1068 61.45 -20.94 19.85
CA ALA A 1068 62.49 -21.43 20.74
C ALA A 1068 62.24 -22.89 21.15
N VAL A 1069 60.97 -23.28 21.35
CA VAL A 1069 60.56 -24.68 21.56
C VAL A 1069 60.86 -25.52 20.31
N GLU A 1070 60.55 -25.01 19.12
CA GLU A 1070 60.87 -25.65 17.83
C GLU A 1070 62.37 -25.94 17.70
N LYS A 1071 63.26 -25.02 18.09
CA LYS A 1071 64.71 -25.26 18.08
C LYS A 1071 65.11 -26.45 18.97
N VAL A 1072 64.45 -26.61 20.12
CA VAL A 1072 64.69 -27.75 21.02
C VAL A 1072 64.15 -29.04 20.41
N THR A 1073 62.97 -29.04 19.80
CA THR A 1073 62.36 -30.26 19.24
C THR A 1073 63.03 -30.70 17.94
N THR A 1074 63.40 -29.77 17.06
CA THR A 1074 64.10 -30.05 15.80
C THR A 1074 65.51 -30.60 16.00
N SER A 1075 66.17 -30.25 17.12
CA SER A 1075 67.44 -30.88 17.52
C SER A 1075 67.30 -32.39 17.83
N LYS A 1076 66.08 -32.87 18.10
CA LYS A 1076 65.79 -34.30 18.32
C LYS A 1076 65.42 -35.01 17.01
N LYS A 1077 64.62 -34.35 16.17
CA LYS A 1077 64.24 -34.84 14.83
C LYS A 1077 63.86 -33.65 13.96
N ASP A 1078 64.45 -33.56 12.78
CA ASP A 1078 64.30 -32.44 11.84
C ASP A 1078 62.86 -32.18 11.36
N THR A 1079 61.98 -33.18 11.41
CA THR A 1079 60.54 -33.04 11.09
C THR A 1079 59.69 -32.48 12.23
N LEU A 1080 60.26 -32.27 13.43
CA LEU A 1080 59.55 -31.72 14.60
C LEU A 1080 59.51 -30.19 14.59
N ILE A 1081 59.11 -29.62 13.44
CA ILE A 1081 58.93 -28.19 13.20
C ILE A 1081 57.59 -27.67 13.75
N LEU A 1082 57.46 -26.37 13.93
CA LEU A 1082 56.18 -25.72 14.22
C LEU A 1082 55.28 -25.83 12.98
N ASN A 1083 54.13 -26.49 13.11
CA ASN A 1083 53.20 -26.66 12.00
C ASN A 1083 52.25 -25.45 11.86
N VAL A 1084 51.44 -25.43 10.80
CA VAL A 1084 50.53 -24.29 10.51
C VAL A 1084 49.50 -24.08 11.61
N ASP A 1085 48.98 -25.15 12.21
CA ASP A 1085 48.00 -25.07 13.29
C ASP A 1085 48.62 -24.43 14.55
N GLY A 1086 49.82 -24.89 14.93
CA GLY A 1086 50.58 -24.33 16.05
C GLY A 1086 51.01 -22.88 15.81
N CYS A 1087 51.42 -22.55 14.59
CA CYS A 1087 51.83 -21.20 14.22
C CYS A 1087 50.64 -20.22 14.23
N ILE A 1088 49.49 -20.59 13.65
CA ILE A 1088 48.26 -19.77 13.71
C ILE A 1088 47.82 -19.59 15.16
N ALA A 1089 47.81 -20.67 15.95
CA ALA A 1089 47.37 -20.66 17.34
C ALA A 1089 48.15 -19.66 18.20
N VAL A 1090 49.49 -19.72 18.20
CA VAL A 1090 50.30 -18.83 19.04
C VAL A 1090 50.25 -17.38 18.56
N CYS A 1091 50.21 -17.15 17.24
CA CYS A 1091 50.07 -15.81 16.67
C CYS A 1091 48.68 -15.21 16.96
N PHE A 1092 47.62 -16.02 16.99
CA PHE A 1092 46.29 -15.54 17.34
C PHE A 1092 46.19 -15.15 18.83
N VAL A 1093 46.88 -15.88 19.72
CA VAL A 1093 46.99 -15.48 21.13
C VAL A 1093 47.78 -14.17 21.27
N ASP A 1094 48.88 -14.00 20.54
CA ASP A 1094 49.61 -12.72 20.51
C ASP A 1094 48.71 -11.59 19.96
N LEU A 1095 47.87 -11.84 18.95
CA LEU A 1095 46.87 -10.88 18.47
C LEU A 1095 45.91 -10.47 19.59
N LEU A 1096 45.32 -11.44 20.30
CA LEU A 1096 44.36 -11.15 21.37
C LEU A 1096 45.03 -10.38 22.52
N ARG A 1097 46.25 -10.73 22.92
CA ARG A 1097 46.94 -10.08 24.04
C ARG A 1097 47.52 -8.71 23.70
N ASP A 1098 48.10 -8.56 22.51
CA ASP A 1098 48.97 -7.43 22.20
C ASP A 1098 48.36 -6.44 21.20
N SER A 1099 47.16 -6.71 20.67
CA SER A 1099 46.49 -5.78 19.74
C SER A 1099 46.01 -4.47 20.37
N GLY A 1100 45.96 -4.40 21.70
CA GLY A 1100 45.39 -3.27 22.45
C GLY A 1100 43.87 -3.21 22.45
N ALA A 1101 43.19 -4.20 21.86
CA ALA A 1101 41.73 -4.25 21.75
C ALA A 1101 41.04 -5.02 22.89
N PHE A 1102 41.79 -5.79 23.68
CA PHE A 1102 41.28 -6.67 24.73
C PHE A 1102 42.05 -6.48 26.03
N ALA A 1103 41.33 -6.58 27.16
CA ALA A 1103 41.97 -6.80 28.45
C ALA A 1103 42.56 -8.23 28.54
N PRO A 1104 43.56 -8.48 29.39
CA PRO A 1104 44.13 -9.82 29.57
C PRO A 1104 43.09 -10.91 29.86
N GLU A 1105 42.07 -10.58 30.65
CA GLU A 1105 40.98 -11.48 31.01
C GLU A 1105 40.07 -11.78 29.81
N GLU A 1106 39.75 -10.77 28.99
CA GLU A 1106 38.97 -10.94 27.75
C GLU A 1106 39.73 -11.81 26.74
N ALA A 1107 41.03 -11.58 26.57
CA ALA A 1107 41.89 -12.35 25.66
C ALA A 1107 41.98 -13.83 26.09
N GLU A 1108 42.06 -14.09 27.39
CA GLU A 1108 42.03 -15.45 27.93
C GLU A 1108 40.65 -16.10 27.74
N GLU A 1109 39.56 -15.37 27.96
CA GLU A 1109 38.20 -15.85 27.74
C GLU A 1109 37.97 -16.27 26.28
N TYR A 1110 38.32 -15.43 25.30
CA TYR A 1110 38.19 -15.76 23.88
C TYR A 1110 38.99 -17.00 23.47
N THR A 1111 40.15 -17.20 24.10
CA THR A 1111 40.96 -18.40 23.90
C THR A 1111 40.27 -19.65 24.48
N LYS A 1112 39.57 -19.53 25.61
CA LYS A 1112 38.89 -20.64 26.29
C LYS A 1112 37.56 -21.04 25.64
N ILE A 1113 36.80 -20.09 25.10
CA ILE A 1113 35.48 -20.36 24.50
C ILE A 1113 35.55 -20.93 23.08
N GLY A 1114 36.76 -21.20 22.57
CA GLY A 1114 36.97 -21.91 21.31
C GLY A 1114 36.92 -21.04 20.06
N THR A 1115 37.29 -19.75 20.14
CA THR A 1115 37.34 -18.86 18.96
C THR A 1115 38.22 -19.42 17.84
N LEU A 1116 39.34 -20.07 18.17
CA LEU A 1116 40.23 -20.70 17.19
C LEU A 1116 39.56 -21.87 16.45
N ASN A 1117 38.78 -22.68 17.16
CA ASN A 1117 37.95 -23.71 16.53
C ASN A 1117 36.92 -23.09 15.58
N GLY A 1118 36.32 -21.95 15.98
CA GLY A 1118 35.44 -21.16 15.12
C GLY A 1118 36.10 -20.75 13.81
N LEU A 1119 37.33 -20.22 13.86
CA LEU A 1119 38.07 -19.83 12.65
C LEU A 1119 38.37 -21.03 11.75
N PHE A 1120 38.76 -22.16 12.33
CA PHE A 1120 39.01 -23.37 11.56
C PHE A 1120 37.74 -23.89 10.89
N VAL A 1121 36.61 -23.92 11.61
CA VAL A 1121 35.30 -24.32 11.07
C VAL A 1121 34.88 -23.39 9.93
N LEU A 1122 34.98 -22.07 10.12
CA LEU A 1122 34.59 -21.08 9.13
C LEU A 1122 35.46 -21.18 7.86
N GLY A 1123 36.78 -21.29 8.01
CA GLY A 1123 37.70 -21.49 6.89
C GLY A 1123 37.41 -22.81 6.17
N ARG A 1124 37.37 -23.93 6.90
CA ARG A 1124 37.18 -25.27 6.33
C ARG A 1124 35.86 -25.46 5.60
N SER A 1125 34.82 -24.73 6.01
CA SER A 1125 33.52 -24.72 5.34
C SER A 1125 33.64 -24.34 3.86
N ILE A 1126 34.58 -23.46 3.50
CA ILE A 1126 34.85 -23.05 2.11
C ILE A 1126 35.24 -24.27 1.26
N GLY A 1127 36.19 -25.08 1.73
CA GLY A 1127 36.64 -26.29 1.04
C GLY A 1127 35.57 -27.37 0.96
N PHE A 1128 34.79 -27.56 2.03
CA PHE A 1128 33.72 -28.57 2.06
C PHE A 1128 32.58 -28.21 1.09
N ILE A 1129 32.18 -26.94 1.02
CA ILE A 1129 31.25 -26.45 -0.01
C ILE A 1129 31.84 -26.70 -1.41
N GLY A 1130 33.13 -26.42 -1.61
CA GLY A 1130 33.86 -26.71 -2.85
C GLY A 1130 33.77 -28.19 -3.24
N HIS A 1131 33.99 -29.11 -2.31
CA HIS A 1131 33.85 -30.54 -2.54
C HIS A 1131 32.41 -30.97 -2.86
N HIS A 1132 31.39 -30.40 -2.20
CA HIS A 1132 30.00 -30.68 -2.54
C HIS A 1132 29.68 -30.29 -3.99
N LEU A 1133 30.03 -29.05 -4.37
CA LEU A 1133 29.79 -28.53 -5.72
C LEU A 1133 30.56 -29.33 -6.77
N ASP A 1134 31.80 -29.72 -6.46
CA ASP A 1134 32.62 -30.55 -7.32
C ASP A 1134 31.97 -31.92 -7.56
N GLN A 1135 31.53 -32.62 -6.50
CA GLN A 1135 30.90 -33.93 -6.66
C GLN A 1135 29.55 -33.87 -7.39
N LYS A 1136 28.75 -32.81 -7.19
CA LYS A 1136 27.53 -32.57 -7.99
C LYS A 1136 27.87 -32.33 -9.46
N ARG A 1137 28.89 -31.52 -9.75
CA ARG A 1137 29.38 -31.25 -11.11
C ARG A 1137 29.90 -32.52 -11.79
N LEU A 1138 30.64 -33.36 -11.07
CA LEU A 1138 31.15 -34.65 -11.54
C LEU A 1138 30.06 -35.72 -11.70
N ARG A 1139 28.83 -35.45 -11.24
CA ARG A 1139 27.71 -36.41 -11.22
C ARG A 1139 28.13 -37.73 -10.56
N ALA A 1140 28.92 -37.65 -9.50
CA ALA A 1140 29.51 -38.82 -8.87
C ALA A 1140 28.40 -39.72 -8.26
N PRO A 1141 28.40 -41.04 -8.56
CA PRO A 1141 27.36 -41.96 -8.10
C PRO A 1141 27.50 -42.27 -6.60
N LEU A 1142 26.47 -42.88 -6.00
CA LEU A 1142 26.46 -43.31 -4.60
C LEU A 1142 27.75 -44.06 -4.24
N TYR A 1143 28.37 -43.67 -3.12
CA TYR A 1143 29.54 -44.34 -2.59
C TYR A 1143 29.13 -45.49 -1.65
N ARG A 1144 29.70 -46.68 -1.87
CA ARG A 1144 29.65 -47.81 -0.95
C ARG A 1144 31.08 -48.23 -0.64
N HIS A 1145 31.41 -48.34 0.64
CA HIS A 1145 32.76 -48.73 1.05
C HIS A 1145 33.04 -50.18 0.61
N PRO A 1146 34.21 -50.46 0.02
CA PRO A 1146 34.61 -51.82 -0.36
C PRO A 1146 34.67 -52.76 0.85
N ALA A 1147 34.29 -54.02 0.67
CA ALA A 1147 34.23 -54.99 1.77
C ALA A 1147 35.61 -55.53 2.18
N ASP A 1148 36.58 -55.49 1.27
CA ASP A 1148 37.98 -55.86 1.47
C ASP A 1148 38.76 -54.86 2.34
N ASP A 1149 38.25 -53.63 2.51
CA ASP A 1149 38.79 -52.61 3.42
C ASP A 1149 38.16 -52.68 4.84
N ILE A 1150 37.30 -53.68 5.09
CA ILE A 1150 36.60 -53.88 6.37
C ILE A 1150 37.04 -55.19 7.00
N PHE A 1151 37.71 -55.11 8.16
CA PHE A 1151 37.93 -56.30 8.99
C PHE A 1151 36.63 -56.71 9.71
N ILE A 1152 36.01 -57.80 9.24
CA ILE A 1152 34.79 -58.35 9.85
C ILE A 1152 35.17 -59.48 10.81
N ASN A 1153 35.22 -59.19 12.11
CA ASN A 1153 35.38 -60.22 13.14
C ASN A 1153 34.04 -60.93 13.40
N MET A 1154 33.87 -62.14 12.85
CA MET A 1154 32.64 -62.94 12.96
C MET A 1154 32.49 -63.69 14.30
N ALA A 1155 33.33 -63.44 15.31
CA ALA A 1155 33.36 -64.18 16.56
C ALA A 1155 32.28 -63.76 17.58
N ASP A 1156 30.99 -63.95 17.25
CA ASP A 1156 29.90 -64.36 18.15
C ASP A 1156 28.61 -64.58 17.32
N VAL A 1157 28.11 -65.82 17.27
CA VAL A 1157 26.96 -66.23 16.44
C VAL A 1157 25.66 -66.33 17.26
N SER A 1158 25.66 -65.88 18.53
CA SER A 1158 24.53 -66.04 19.45
C SER A 1158 23.48 -64.91 19.41
N GLN A 1159 23.65 -63.87 18.58
CA GLN A 1159 22.65 -62.80 18.43
C GLN A 1159 21.81 -62.98 17.14
N PRO A 1160 20.46 -62.90 17.21
CA PRO A 1160 19.58 -63.23 16.09
C PRO A 1160 19.74 -62.23 14.94
N ARG A 1161 20.14 -62.74 13.76
CA ARG A 1161 20.28 -61.98 12.51
C ARG A 1161 18.92 -61.71 11.89
N VAL A 1162 18.63 -60.43 11.61
CA VAL A 1162 17.63 -60.05 10.60
C VAL A 1162 18.26 -60.24 9.22
N LEU A 1163 18.05 -61.42 8.63
CA LEU A 1163 18.24 -61.66 7.20
C LEU A 1163 16.94 -61.30 6.48
N GLY A 1164 16.93 -60.13 5.83
CA GLY A 1164 15.92 -59.81 4.82
C GLY A 1164 16.10 -60.70 3.60
N ARG A 1165 15.06 -61.44 3.25
CA ARG A 1165 14.97 -62.28 2.04
C ARG A 1165 15.24 -61.44 0.79
N MET A 1166 16.18 -61.87 -0.05
CA MET A 1166 16.08 -61.62 -1.49
C MET A 1166 15.12 -62.66 -2.06
N GLN A 1167 13.97 -62.22 -2.57
CA GLN A 1167 13.17 -63.00 -3.53
C GLN A 1167 13.73 -62.75 -4.94
N GLN A 1168 13.64 -63.80 -5.75
CA GLN A 1168 13.94 -63.83 -7.20
C GLN A 1168 13.13 -62.79 -7.98
#